data_AF-D3ZQC6-F1
#
_entry.id   AF-D3ZQC6-F1
#
_cell.length_a   1.000
_cell.length_b   1.000
_cell.length_c   1.000
_cell.angle_alpha   90.00
_cell.angle_beta   90.00
_cell.angle_gamma   90.00
#
_symmetry.space_group_name_H-M   'P 1'
#
loop_
_entity.id
_entity.type
_entity.pdbx_description
1 polymer ?
#
loop_
_entity_poly.entity_id
_entity_poly.type
_entity_poly.pdbx_seq_one_letter_code
_entity_poly.pdbx_strand_id
1 'polypeptide(L)'
;ARHLIEEQNVISVITETLLEVLPEYLDRNNKFNFQGYSQDKLGRVYAVICDLKYILISKPLVWTERLRAQFLEGFRSFLKILTCMQGMEEIRRQVGQHIEVDPDWEAAIAIQMQLKNILLMFQEWCACDEDLLLVAYKECHKAVMRCSTNFMSSTKTVVQLCGHSLETKSYKVSEDLVSIHLPLSRTLAGLHVRLSRLGAVSRLNNETDLTVFQDGFQVEVLVEYPLRCLVLVAQVVAEMWRRKRVFYYQDVKCREEMYDKDIIMLQIGRYELADAFNKTISTKDQVRERYVPGVGNVTKEEVIMREITHLLCIEPMPHSAIARNLPENNCENKNKILFFICVACCFRKPGVSGHGVYELKDESLKDFNMYFYHYSKTQHSKAEHMQKKRRKQENKDEALPPPPPPEFCPAFSKVTDLLNCDIMMHILRTIFERAVDPESNLWTEGMLQMAFHILALGLLEEKQQLQKAPEEEVAFDFYHKASRLGSSAMNAQNIQMLLEKLKGIPQLEGQKDMITWILQMFDTVKRLREKSCLVVASTSGLESIKSEEITHDKEKAERKRKAEAARLHRQKIMAQMSALQKNFIETHKLMYDNTSEITGKEDSIMEEESPSAVSECSRIALGPKRGPALTEKEVLTCILCQEEQEVKLENNAMVLSACVQKSTALTQHRGKPAGLLGESLDPLFMDPDLAHGTYAGSCGHVMHAVCWQKLNKFTPNAEALSQLLTLARWIQTVLARISGYNMKHAKGEAPAVPVLFNQGMGDSTFEFHSILSFGVQSSVKYSNSIKEMVILFATTIYRIGLKVPPDELDPRVPMMTWSTCAFTIQAIENLLGDEGKPLFGALQNRQHNGLKALMQFAVAQRTTCPQVLIQKHLVRLLSVVLPNLQSENTPCLLSVDLFHVLVGAVLAFPSLYWDDTVDLQPSPLSSSYSHLYLFHLVTMAHMLQILLTVDADQSPGLPLNEGGEDSEEARCASALFVEVSQHTDGLIGCGAPGWYLWLSLRNGITPYLRCAALLFHYLLGVTPPEELFANSAEGEFSALCSYLSLPTNLFLLFQEYWDTIRPLLQRWCGDPALLNSLKQKSALVRYPRKRNSLIELPDDYSCLLNQASHFRCPRSSDDERKHPVLCLFCGAILCSQNICCQEIVNGEEVGACVFHALQCGAGVCIFLKIRECRVVLVEGKARGCAYPAPYLDEYGETDPGLKRGNPLHLSRERYRKLHLVWQQHCIIEEIARSQETNQMLFGFNWQLL
;
A
#
# COMPACT_ATOMS: atom_id res chain seq x y z
N ALA A 1 -19.66 3.87 44.24
CA ALA A 1 -20.62 4.62 43.40
C ALA A 1 -21.93 4.90 44.15
N ARG A 2 -23.04 4.18 43.94
CA ARG A 2 -24.38 4.52 44.50
C ARG A 2 -24.40 4.99 45.97
N HIS A 3 -23.84 4.21 46.89
CA HIS A 3 -23.71 4.55 48.32
C HIS A 3 -22.91 5.86 48.58
N LEU A 4 -21.95 6.23 47.73
CA LEU A 4 -21.21 7.50 47.83
C LEU A 4 -22.04 8.70 47.33
N ILE A 5 -23.04 8.47 46.49
CA ILE A 5 -23.99 9.52 46.09
C ILE A 5 -24.98 9.74 47.24
N GLU A 6 -25.52 8.65 47.80
CA GLU A 6 -26.56 8.70 48.85
C GLU A 6 -26.04 9.15 50.23
N GLU A 7 -24.83 8.71 50.63
CA GLU A 7 -24.27 9.01 51.95
C GLU A 7 -23.23 10.14 51.95
N GLN A 8 -22.62 10.48 50.81
CA GLN A 8 -21.46 11.39 50.74
C GLN A 8 -21.56 12.46 49.64
N ASN A 9 -22.71 12.57 48.96
CA ASN A 9 -22.99 13.55 47.91
C ASN A 9 -21.88 13.68 46.83
N VAL A 10 -21.23 12.57 46.47
CA VAL A 10 -19.95 12.59 45.74
C VAL A 10 -19.99 13.33 44.39
N ILE A 11 -21.16 13.43 43.75
CA ILE A 11 -21.35 14.21 42.53
C ILE A 11 -21.22 15.73 42.81
N SER A 12 -21.80 16.22 43.91
CA SER A 12 -21.65 17.62 44.32
C SER A 12 -20.20 17.92 44.68
N VAL A 13 -19.55 17.07 45.49
CA VAL A 13 -18.13 17.22 45.88
C VAL A 13 -17.22 17.34 44.65
N ILE A 14 -17.37 16.45 43.66
CA ILE A 14 -16.54 16.47 42.44
C ILE A 14 -16.85 17.68 41.56
N THR A 15 -18.12 18.07 41.41
CA THR A 15 -18.49 19.23 40.58
C THR A 15 -18.12 20.56 41.23
N GLU A 16 -18.13 20.65 42.56
CA GLU A 16 -17.66 21.83 43.29
C GLU A 16 -16.13 21.91 43.29
N THR A 17 -15.41 20.78 43.41
CA THR A 17 -13.95 20.72 43.17
C THR A 17 -13.57 21.23 41.77
N LEU A 18 -14.36 20.89 40.73
CA LEU A 18 -14.15 21.45 39.38
C LEU A 18 -14.40 22.97 39.32
N LEU A 19 -15.43 23.46 40.02
CA LEU A 19 -15.74 24.89 40.11
C LEU A 19 -14.73 25.69 40.94
N GLU A 20 -13.98 25.05 41.85
CA GLU A 20 -12.87 25.65 42.60
C GLU A 20 -11.56 25.72 41.79
N VAL A 21 -11.32 24.77 40.87
CA VAL A 21 -10.09 24.70 40.05
C VAL A 21 -10.20 25.51 38.76
N LEU A 22 -11.39 25.65 38.18
CA LEU A 22 -11.61 26.38 36.93
C LEU A 22 -11.75 27.94 36.99
N PRO A 23 -11.77 28.67 38.14
CA PRO A 23 -11.92 30.13 38.15
C PRO A 23 -10.81 30.92 37.43
N GLU A 24 -9.59 30.37 37.34
CA GLU A 24 -8.49 30.97 36.56
C GLU A 24 -8.82 31.13 35.07
N TYR A 25 -9.81 30.38 34.56
CA TYR A 25 -10.24 30.35 33.17
C TYR A 25 -11.60 31.03 32.94
N LEU A 26 -12.13 31.79 33.91
CA LEU A 26 -13.39 32.53 33.76
C LEU A 26 -13.17 33.95 33.21
N ASP A 27 -13.97 34.32 32.22
CA ASP A 27 -14.02 35.66 31.64
C ASP A 27 -14.89 36.63 32.49
N ARG A 28 -15.00 37.88 32.03
CA ARG A 28 -15.80 38.93 32.70
C ARG A 28 -17.32 38.66 32.72
N ASN A 29 -17.80 37.67 31.97
CA ASN A 29 -19.19 37.23 31.90
C ASN A 29 -19.43 35.91 32.66
N ASN A 30 -18.43 35.39 33.37
CA ASN A 30 -18.41 34.07 34.00
C ASN A 30 -18.57 32.91 32.98
N LYS A 31 -17.97 33.06 31.80
CA LYS A 31 -17.83 32.02 30.77
C LYS A 31 -16.39 31.54 30.70
N PHE A 32 -16.16 30.30 30.30
CA PHE A 32 -14.78 29.81 30.14
C PHE A 32 -14.07 30.46 28.93
N ASN A 33 -12.76 30.69 29.08
CA ASN A 33 -11.86 31.16 28.05
C ASN A 33 -10.47 30.57 28.31
N PHE A 34 -9.93 29.80 27.38
CA PHE A 34 -8.69 29.03 27.55
C PHE A 34 -7.47 29.63 26.84
N GLN A 35 -7.52 30.92 26.46
CA GLN A 35 -6.37 31.64 25.89
C GLN A 35 -5.13 31.55 26.80
N GLY A 36 -4.06 30.95 26.29
CA GLY A 36 -2.80 30.76 27.02
C GLY A 36 -2.81 29.62 28.06
N TYR A 37 -3.67 28.61 27.91
CA TYR A 37 -3.73 27.47 28.84
C TYR A 37 -2.43 26.65 28.93
N SER A 38 -2.28 25.88 30.03
CA SER A 38 -1.18 24.93 30.24
C SER A 38 -1.74 23.51 30.30
N GLN A 39 -1.16 22.59 29.53
CA GLN A 39 -1.58 21.18 29.48
C GLN A 39 -1.45 20.48 30.85
N ASP A 40 -0.40 20.79 31.63
CA ASP A 40 -0.19 20.21 32.97
C ASP A 40 -1.28 20.59 33.98
N LYS A 41 -1.82 21.81 33.89
CA LYS A 41 -2.98 22.24 34.70
C LYS A 41 -4.26 21.49 34.29
N LEU A 42 -4.53 21.38 32.99
CA LEU A 42 -5.72 20.67 32.49
C LEU A 42 -5.68 19.16 32.73
N GLY A 43 -4.50 18.53 32.82
CA GLY A 43 -4.36 17.11 33.14
C GLY A 43 -5.09 16.70 34.44
N ARG A 44 -5.10 17.57 35.45
CA ARG A 44 -5.84 17.35 36.70
C ARG A 44 -7.36 17.49 36.51
N VAL A 45 -7.80 18.47 35.73
CA VAL A 45 -9.22 18.67 35.37
C VAL A 45 -9.76 17.44 34.64
N TYR A 46 -9.01 16.87 33.70
CA TYR A 46 -9.40 15.65 33.00
C TYR A 46 -9.52 14.44 33.93
N ALA A 47 -8.63 14.27 34.92
CA ALA A 47 -8.73 13.20 35.91
C ALA A 47 -10.03 13.29 36.73
N VAL A 48 -10.35 14.48 37.26
CA VAL A 48 -11.57 14.72 38.06
C VAL A 48 -12.84 14.53 37.21
N ILE A 49 -12.80 14.86 35.91
CA ILE A 49 -13.90 14.55 34.97
C ILE A 49 -14.02 13.02 34.75
N CYS A 50 -12.91 12.27 34.69
CA CYS A 50 -12.94 10.81 34.62
C CYS A 50 -13.54 10.15 35.88
N ASP A 51 -13.33 10.71 37.07
CA ASP A 51 -13.96 10.23 38.30
C ASP A 51 -15.48 10.37 38.26
N LEU A 52 -15.99 11.51 37.76
CA LEU A 52 -17.42 11.72 37.54
C LEU A 52 -18.00 10.71 36.54
N LYS A 53 -17.28 10.42 35.44
CA LYS A 53 -17.64 9.35 34.50
C LYS A 53 -17.69 7.99 35.21
N TYR A 54 -16.69 7.64 36.00
CA TYR A 54 -16.61 6.34 36.69
C TYR A 54 -17.77 6.11 37.65
N ILE A 55 -18.15 7.12 38.44
CA ILE A 55 -19.29 7.05 39.37
C ILE A 55 -20.61 6.76 38.64
N LEU A 56 -20.83 7.42 37.50
CA LEU A 56 -22.06 7.31 36.72
C LEU A 56 -22.18 6.01 35.90
N ILE A 57 -21.15 5.15 35.82
CA ILE A 57 -21.26 3.85 35.10
C ILE A 57 -22.38 2.98 35.69
N SER A 58 -22.57 3.01 37.01
CA SER A 58 -23.38 2.04 37.75
C SER A 58 -24.85 2.47 37.96
N LYS A 59 -25.56 2.79 36.87
CA LYS A 59 -27.00 3.18 36.84
C LYS A 59 -27.84 2.44 37.89
N PRO A 60 -28.63 3.14 38.74
CA PRO A 60 -29.45 2.51 39.77
C PRO A 60 -30.64 1.74 39.16
N LEU A 61 -31.01 0.63 39.82
CA LEU A 61 -32.20 -0.18 39.51
C LEU A 61 -33.36 0.08 40.47
N VAL A 62 -33.07 0.70 41.62
CA VAL A 62 -34.02 1.07 42.68
C VAL A 62 -33.61 2.45 43.18
N TRP A 63 -34.59 3.32 43.44
CA TRP A 63 -34.38 4.69 43.91
C TRP A 63 -35.02 4.91 45.28
N THR A 64 -34.22 5.26 46.27
CA THR A 64 -34.67 5.85 47.54
C THR A 64 -34.95 7.35 47.37
N GLU A 65 -35.71 7.95 48.28
CA GLU A 65 -35.91 9.42 48.29
C GLU A 65 -34.57 10.16 48.51
N ARG A 66 -33.71 9.64 49.39
CA ARG A 66 -32.39 10.20 49.68
C ARG A 66 -31.47 10.18 48.46
N LEU A 67 -31.41 9.06 47.72
CA LEU A 67 -30.64 8.97 46.48
C LEU A 67 -31.17 9.93 45.40
N ARG A 68 -32.50 10.09 45.25
CA ARG A 68 -33.08 11.09 44.33
C ARG A 68 -32.65 12.50 44.72
N ALA A 69 -32.78 12.87 46.00
CA ALA A 69 -32.43 14.20 46.49
C ALA A 69 -30.95 14.55 46.28
N GLN A 70 -30.04 13.64 46.66
CA GLN A 70 -28.59 13.85 46.51
C GLN A 70 -28.14 13.84 45.04
N PHE A 71 -28.75 13.00 44.19
CA PHE A 71 -28.49 13.05 42.75
C PHE A 71 -28.99 14.37 42.12
N LEU A 72 -30.16 14.88 42.52
CA LEU A 72 -30.66 16.20 42.05
C LEU A 72 -29.79 17.37 42.50
N GLU A 73 -29.21 17.30 43.70
CA GLU A 73 -28.26 18.30 44.21
C GLU A 73 -26.97 18.29 43.38
N GLY A 74 -26.37 17.11 43.16
CA GLY A 74 -25.21 16.94 42.29
C GLY A 74 -25.48 17.36 40.84
N PHE A 75 -26.67 17.06 40.31
CA PHE A 75 -27.08 17.52 38.98
C PHE A 75 -27.25 19.04 38.91
N ARG A 76 -27.87 19.68 39.91
CA ARG A 76 -27.92 21.16 40.02
C ARG A 76 -26.53 21.78 40.08
N SER A 77 -25.57 21.15 40.75
CA SER A 77 -24.19 21.62 40.78
C SER A 77 -23.49 21.45 39.42
N PHE A 78 -23.69 20.31 38.75
CA PHE A 78 -23.22 20.08 37.38
C PHE A 78 -23.79 21.11 36.38
N LEU A 79 -25.06 21.52 36.51
CA LEU A 79 -25.66 22.58 35.70
C LEU A 79 -24.95 23.94 35.87
N LYS A 80 -24.29 24.22 37.00
CA LYS A 80 -23.44 25.43 37.17
C LYS A 80 -22.25 25.40 36.18
N ILE A 81 -21.58 24.24 36.04
CA ILE A 81 -20.47 24.06 35.09
C ILE A 81 -20.96 24.26 33.66
N LEU A 82 -22.10 23.64 33.30
CA LEU A 82 -22.69 23.82 31.97
C LEU A 82 -23.14 25.26 31.69
N THR A 83 -23.54 26.01 32.73
CA THR A 83 -23.86 27.45 32.64
C THR A 83 -22.63 28.30 32.29
N CYS A 84 -21.43 27.92 32.79
CA CYS A 84 -20.17 28.57 32.42
C CYS A 84 -19.69 28.18 31.01
N MET A 85 -20.05 26.98 30.53
CA MET A 85 -19.76 26.55 29.15
C MET A 85 -20.74 27.11 28.10
N GLN A 86 -22.00 27.35 28.46
CA GLN A 86 -23.05 27.78 27.53
C GLN A 86 -22.72 29.16 26.94
N GLY A 87 -22.30 29.20 25.67
CA GLY A 87 -21.87 30.43 25.00
C GLY A 87 -20.41 30.82 25.30
N MET A 88 -19.55 29.89 25.71
CA MET A 88 -18.11 30.16 25.90
C MET A 88 -17.37 30.36 24.58
N GLU A 89 -16.29 31.13 24.58
CA GLU A 89 -15.45 31.47 23.41
C GLU A 89 -16.22 31.92 22.15
N GLU A 90 -17.03 32.99 22.26
CA GLU A 90 -17.77 33.52 21.12
C GLU A 90 -16.86 34.12 20.03
N ILE A 91 -17.14 33.80 18.76
CA ILE A 91 -16.40 34.28 17.59
C ILE A 91 -17.18 35.30 16.77
N ARG A 92 -16.44 36.24 16.16
CA ARG A 92 -16.89 37.18 15.15
C ARG A 92 -16.29 36.83 13.78
N ARG A 93 -17.02 37.04 12.69
CA ARG A 93 -16.51 36.82 11.33
C ARG A 93 -15.32 37.75 11.02
N GLN A 94 -14.19 37.20 10.62
CA GLN A 94 -13.01 37.95 10.20
C GLN A 94 -12.87 37.99 8.68
N VAL A 95 -12.47 39.15 8.14
CA VAL A 95 -12.31 39.42 6.70
C VAL A 95 -10.82 39.38 6.27
N GLY A 96 -9.91 39.21 7.23
CA GLY A 96 -8.45 39.22 7.03
C GLY A 96 -7.85 37.92 6.48
N GLN A 97 -6.61 37.62 6.87
CA GLN A 97 -5.83 36.49 6.39
C GLN A 97 -6.41 35.12 6.82
N HIS A 98 -6.20 34.08 6.02
CA HIS A 98 -6.71 32.73 6.27
C HIS A 98 -5.85 32.02 7.33
N ILE A 99 -6.48 31.43 8.35
CA ILE A 99 -5.82 30.63 9.39
C ILE A 99 -6.67 29.38 9.60
N GLU A 100 -6.09 28.20 9.29
CA GLU A 100 -6.83 26.94 9.27
C GLU A 100 -7.00 26.30 10.65
N VAL A 101 -5.95 26.34 11.48
CA VAL A 101 -5.92 25.79 12.84
C VAL A 101 -5.50 26.90 13.81
N ASP A 102 -6.10 26.92 15.00
CA ASP A 102 -5.84 27.91 16.05
C ASP A 102 -5.75 27.17 17.40
N PRO A 103 -4.58 27.12 18.05
CA PRO A 103 -4.32 26.21 19.18
C PRO A 103 -5.12 26.56 20.45
N ASP A 104 -5.55 27.81 20.60
CA ASP A 104 -6.34 28.26 21.76
C ASP A 104 -7.62 27.43 21.98
N TRP A 105 -8.20 26.88 20.90
CA TRP A 105 -9.48 26.16 20.90
C TRP A 105 -9.38 24.69 21.34
N GLU A 106 -8.17 24.14 21.46
CA GLU A 106 -7.97 22.72 21.75
C GLU A 106 -8.51 22.34 23.14
N ALA A 107 -8.28 23.19 24.15
CA ALA A 107 -8.76 22.97 25.52
C ALA A 107 -10.30 22.93 25.62
N ALA A 108 -10.97 23.91 25.00
CA ALA A 108 -12.43 24.02 24.97
C ALA A 108 -13.10 22.79 24.35
N ILE A 109 -12.52 22.28 23.25
CA ILE A 109 -13.01 21.09 22.53
C ILE A 109 -12.67 19.81 23.30
N ALA A 110 -11.47 19.70 23.89
CA ALA A 110 -11.08 18.55 24.70
C ALA A 110 -11.98 18.37 25.93
N ILE A 111 -12.32 19.46 26.64
CA ILE A 111 -13.25 19.42 27.78
C ILE A 111 -14.65 19.00 27.32
N GLN A 112 -15.16 19.56 26.21
CA GLN A 112 -16.44 19.16 25.60
C GLN A 112 -16.45 17.66 25.23
N MET A 113 -15.35 17.12 24.69
CA MET A 113 -15.23 15.70 24.34
C MET A 113 -15.23 14.77 25.55
N GLN A 114 -14.54 15.13 26.65
CA GLN A 114 -14.60 14.32 27.89
C GLN A 114 -16.03 14.34 28.48
N LEU A 115 -16.68 15.49 28.46
CA LEU A 115 -18.03 15.65 29.00
C LEU A 115 -19.13 14.95 28.17
N LYS A 116 -18.96 14.71 26.85
CA LYS A 116 -19.94 13.99 26.00
C LYS A 116 -20.58 12.79 26.71
N ASN A 117 -19.73 11.89 27.21
CA ASN A 117 -20.17 10.65 27.85
C ASN A 117 -20.97 10.93 29.13
N ILE A 118 -20.51 11.91 29.92
CA ILE A 118 -21.14 12.30 31.20
C ILE A 118 -22.51 12.95 30.95
N LEU A 119 -22.66 13.77 29.90
CA LEU A 119 -23.95 14.32 29.47
C LEU A 119 -24.96 13.21 29.15
N LEU A 120 -24.55 12.22 28.36
CA LEU A 120 -25.36 11.04 28.05
C LEU A 120 -25.71 10.23 29.31
N MET A 121 -24.74 10.01 30.20
CA MET A 121 -24.93 9.23 31.42
C MET A 121 -25.88 9.94 32.40
N PHE A 122 -25.81 11.27 32.56
CA PHE A 122 -26.82 12.03 33.29
C PHE A 122 -28.21 11.91 32.64
N GLN A 123 -28.33 12.04 31.31
CA GLN A 123 -29.60 11.84 30.59
C GLN A 123 -30.18 10.43 30.83
N GLU A 124 -29.36 9.38 30.89
CA GLU A 124 -29.79 7.99 31.14
C GLU A 124 -30.05 7.67 32.62
N TRP A 125 -29.43 8.40 33.56
CA TRP A 125 -29.75 8.35 35.00
C TRP A 125 -31.07 9.05 35.31
N CYS A 126 -31.31 10.26 34.76
CA CYS A 126 -32.61 10.91 34.89
C CYS A 126 -33.72 10.01 34.29
N ALA A 127 -33.49 9.41 33.12
CA ALA A 127 -34.41 8.46 32.48
C ALA A 127 -34.46 7.05 33.15
N CYS A 128 -34.21 6.96 34.46
CA CYS A 128 -34.54 5.80 35.29
C CYS A 128 -35.87 5.95 36.05
N ASP A 129 -36.30 7.19 36.28
CA ASP A 129 -37.34 7.55 37.22
C ASP A 129 -38.07 8.80 36.67
N GLU A 130 -39.39 8.72 36.51
CA GLU A 130 -40.13 9.69 35.71
C GLU A 130 -40.23 11.06 36.39
N ASP A 131 -40.48 11.07 37.70
CA ASP A 131 -40.58 12.30 38.49
C ASP A 131 -39.21 12.96 38.66
N LEU A 132 -38.15 12.17 38.81
CA LEU A 132 -36.77 12.64 38.75
C LEU A 132 -36.46 13.33 37.41
N LEU A 133 -36.87 12.74 36.29
CA LEU A 133 -36.66 13.29 34.95
C LEU A 133 -37.42 14.61 34.76
N LEU A 134 -38.67 14.70 35.23
CA LEU A 134 -39.46 15.94 35.20
C LEU A 134 -38.83 17.06 36.03
N VAL A 135 -38.32 16.77 37.23
CA VAL A 135 -37.61 17.77 38.06
C VAL A 135 -36.29 18.18 37.42
N ALA A 136 -35.49 17.23 36.91
CA ALA A 136 -34.24 17.52 36.22
C ALA A 136 -34.46 18.39 34.95
N TYR A 137 -35.52 18.13 34.20
CA TYR A 137 -35.92 18.94 33.04
C TYR A 137 -36.28 20.39 33.46
N LYS A 138 -37.12 20.54 34.50
CA LYS A 138 -37.50 21.86 35.05
C LYS A 138 -36.29 22.67 35.53
N GLU A 139 -35.31 22.06 36.18
CA GLU A 139 -34.08 22.77 36.62
C GLU A 139 -33.16 23.12 35.44
N CYS A 140 -33.01 22.22 34.46
CA CYS A 140 -32.25 22.48 33.25
C CYS A 140 -32.86 23.64 32.43
N HIS A 141 -34.20 23.70 32.33
CA HIS A 141 -34.91 24.81 31.68
C HIS A 141 -34.63 26.15 32.36
N LYS A 142 -34.75 26.22 33.70
CA LYS A 142 -34.43 27.44 34.47
C LYS A 142 -32.97 27.90 34.25
N ALA A 143 -32.03 26.96 34.13
CA ALA A 143 -30.63 27.28 33.85
C ALA A 143 -30.44 27.85 32.43
N VAL A 144 -31.12 27.30 31.41
CA VAL A 144 -31.12 27.87 30.05
C VAL A 144 -31.69 29.29 30.05
N MET A 145 -32.86 29.51 30.67
CA MET A 145 -33.49 30.84 30.70
C MET A 145 -32.61 31.90 31.39
N ARG A 146 -31.87 31.53 32.44
CA ARG A 146 -30.90 32.42 33.10
C ARG A 146 -29.74 32.84 32.19
N CYS A 147 -29.29 31.97 31.28
CA CYS A 147 -28.24 32.30 30.32
C CYS A 147 -28.71 33.32 29.27
N SER A 148 -30.01 33.32 28.95
CA SER A 148 -30.60 34.07 27.86
C SER A 148 -31.13 35.47 28.23
N THR A 149 -30.95 35.90 29.49
CA THR A 149 -31.46 37.19 29.99
C THR A 149 -30.98 38.39 29.16
N ASN A 150 -29.70 38.40 28.74
CA ASN A 150 -29.14 39.42 27.85
C ASN A 150 -29.81 39.48 26.47
N PHE A 151 -30.36 38.36 25.96
CA PHE A 151 -31.13 38.35 24.71
C PHE A 151 -32.52 38.96 24.92
N MET A 152 -33.12 38.86 26.12
CA MET A 152 -34.47 39.37 26.38
C MET A 152 -34.55 40.90 26.35
N SER A 153 -33.49 41.62 26.71
CA SER A 153 -33.49 43.08 26.85
C SER A 153 -33.34 43.89 25.55
N SER A 154 -33.22 43.24 24.38
CA SER A 154 -32.96 43.93 23.10
C SER A 154 -34.21 44.28 22.30
N THR A 155 -34.15 45.38 21.54
CA THR A 155 -35.24 45.92 20.72
C THR A 155 -35.70 44.93 19.65
N LYS A 156 -36.99 44.58 19.65
CA LYS A 156 -37.62 43.76 18.61
C LYS A 156 -37.90 44.57 17.32
N THR A 157 -38.02 43.86 16.21
CA THR A 157 -38.43 44.34 14.88
C THR A 157 -39.59 43.49 14.37
N VAL A 158 -40.52 44.07 13.62
CA VAL A 158 -41.66 43.31 13.07
C VAL A 158 -41.38 42.94 11.61
N VAL A 159 -41.44 41.65 11.29
CA VAL A 159 -41.37 41.11 9.93
C VAL A 159 -42.75 40.63 9.52
N GLN A 160 -43.20 41.00 8.32
CA GLN A 160 -44.49 40.60 7.77
C GLN A 160 -44.29 39.83 6.45
N LEU A 161 -44.83 38.62 6.36
CA LEU A 161 -44.71 37.74 5.17
C LEU A 161 -45.92 36.81 5.07
N CYS A 162 -46.45 36.60 3.86
CA CYS A 162 -47.61 35.74 3.59
C CYS A 162 -48.86 36.05 4.47
N GLY A 163 -49.02 37.29 4.93
CA GLY A 163 -50.10 37.70 5.84
C GLY A 163 -49.80 37.49 7.33
N HIS A 164 -48.77 36.72 7.67
CA HIS A 164 -48.30 36.57 9.06
C HIS A 164 -47.41 37.75 9.47
N SER A 165 -47.47 38.13 10.75
CA SER A 165 -46.55 39.09 11.39
C SER A 165 -45.79 38.41 12.52
N LEU A 166 -44.47 38.55 12.55
CA LEU A 166 -43.59 37.99 13.59
C LEU A 166 -42.74 39.10 14.19
N GLU A 167 -42.68 39.18 15.51
CA GLU A 167 -41.66 39.97 16.20
C GLU A 167 -40.36 39.16 16.26
N THR A 168 -39.25 39.73 15.81
CA THR A 168 -37.94 39.08 15.81
C THR A 168 -36.83 40.10 16.06
N LYS A 169 -35.66 39.65 16.50
CA LYS A 169 -34.50 40.52 16.76
C LYS A 169 -33.56 40.50 15.56
N SER A 170 -33.00 41.65 15.23
CA SER A 170 -31.96 41.72 14.20
C SER A 170 -30.67 41.13 14.78
N TYR A 171 -30.28 39.95 14.27
CA TYR A 171 -29.03 39.28 14.59
C TYR A 171 -28.34 38.85 13.30
N LYS A 172 -27.08 39.24 13.14
CA LYS A 172 -26.27 39.01 11.95
C LYS A 172 -25.05 38.17 12.30
N VAL A 173 -25.05 36.89 11.96
CA VAL A 173 -23.90 35.99 12.19
C VAL A 173 -22.59 36.50 11.54
N SER A 174 -22.67 37.37 10.54
CA SER A 174 -21.53 38.02 9.89
C SER A 174 -20.95 39.22 10.64
N GLU A 175 -21.66 39.79 11.62
CA GLU A 175 -21.29 41.00 12.35
C GLU A 175 -21.34 40.82 13.88
N ASP A 176 -22.05 39.83 14.41
CA ASP A 176 -22.25 39.60 15.83
C ASP A 176 -21.45 38.39 16.35
N LEU A 177 -21.57 38.10 17.65
CA LEU A 177 -20.83 37.05 18.37
C LEU A 177 -21.63 35.74 18.46
N VAL A 178 -21.03 34.64 17.98
CA VAL A 178 -21.62 33.28 17.99
C VAL A 178 -20.66 32.26 18.61
N SER A 179 -21.17 31.30 19.39
CA SER A 179 -20.41 30.16 19.90
C SER A 179 -21.07 28.83 19.53
N ILE A 180 -20.26 27.80 19.29
CA ILE A 180 -20.69 26.41 19.07
C ILE A 180 -20.81 25.59 20.37
N HIS A 181 -20.44 26.16 21.52
CA HIS A 181 -20.43 25.49 22.82
C HIS A 181 -21.76 25.73 23.56
N LEU A 182 -22.75 24.87 23.29
CA LEU A 182 -24.11 24.98 23.84
C LEU A 182 -24.54 23.77 24.71
N PRO A 183 -23.69 23.22 25.60
CA PRO A 183 -23.98 21.95 26.26
C PRO A 183 -25.23 21.99 27.16
N LEU A 184 -25.62 23.17 27.67
CA LEU A 184 -26.80 23.32 28.52
C LEU A 184 -28.11 23.22 27.70
N SER A 185 -28.19 23.92 26.56
CA SER A 185 -29.30 23.76 25.60
C SER A 185 -29.41 22.31 25.10
N ARG A 186 -28.27 21.68 24.78
CA ARG A 186 -28.21 20.32 24.24
C ARG A 186 -28.57 19.25 25.28
N THR A 187 -28.26 19.49 26.55
CA THR A 187 -28.74 18.66 27.67
C THR A 187 -30.26 18.73 27.79
N LEU A 188 -30.86 19.92 27.68
CA LEU A 188 -32.32 20.10 27.72
C LEU A 188 -33.01 19.33 26.59
N ALA A 189 -32.49 19.39 25.35
CA ALA A 189 -32.98 18.58 24.23
C ALA A 189 -32.87 17.07 24.52
N GLY A 190 -31.73 16.63 25.05
CA GLY A 190 -31.50 15.24 25.45
C GLY A 190 -32.52 14.72 26.48
N LEU A 191 -32.83 15.52 27.50
CA LEU A 191 -33.84 15.20 28.51
C LEU A 191 -35.26 15.17 27.93
N HIS A 192 -35.62 16.11 27.04
CA HIS A 192 -36.95 16.12 26.40
C HIS A 192 -37.20 14.87 25.53
N VAL A 193 -36.20 14.39 24.79
CA VAL A 193 -36.31 13.12 24.02
C VAL A 193 -36.53 11.92 24.96
N ARG A 194 -35.99 11.94 26.18
CA ARG A 194 -36.26 10.91 27.19
C ARG A 194 -37.68 11.01 27.76
N LEU A 195 -38.22 12.23 27.97
CA LEU A 195 -39.61 12.45 28.36
C LEU A 195 -40.58 11.96 27.29
N SER A 196 -40.33 12.30 26.01
CA SER A 196 -41.12 11.83 24.85
C SER A 196 -41.20 10.31 24.79
N ARG A 197 -40.05 9.63 24.93
CA ARG A 197 -39.98 8.16 24.95
C ARG A 197 -40.69 7.50 26.14
N LEU A 198 -40.94 8.22 27.23
CA LEU A 198 -41.72 7.75 28.38
C LEU A 198 -43.20 8.17 28.34
N GLY A 199 -43.62 8.94 27.33
CA GLY A 199 -44.97 9.52 27.25
C GLY A 199 -45.24 10.67 28.23
N ALA A 200 -44.26 11.01 29.08
CA ALA A 200 -44.41 11.94 30.20
C ALA A 200 -44.49 13.44 29.79
N VAL A 201 -44.36 13.77 28.50
CA VAL A 201 -44.42 15.16 28.00
C VAL A 201 -45.77 15.81 28.32
N SER A 202 -46.87 15.07 28.24
CA SER A 202 -48.21 15.57 28.60
C SER A 202 -48.32 16.05 30.05
N ARG A 203 -47.49 15.52 30.97
CA ARG A 203 -47.44 15.97 32.37
C ARG A 203 -46.86 17.38 32.53
N LEU A 204 -46.18 17.94 31.51
CA LEU A 204 -45.72 19.33 31.52
C LEU A 204 -46.87 20.34 31.34
N ASN A 205 -47.97 19.93 30.68
CA ASN A 205 -49.04 20.83 30.24
C ASN A 205 -50.30 20.76 31.12
N ASN A 206 -50.28 19.97 32.21
CA ASN A 206 -51.42 19.84 33.12
C ASN A 206 -51.54 21.04 34.08
N GLU A 207 -52.73 21.64 34.15
CA GLU A 207 -52.96 22.96 34.74
C GLU A 207 -52.57 23.11 36.23
N THR A 208 -52.58 22.02 37.00
CA THR A 208 -52.28 22.02 38.44
C THR A 208 -50.83 22.39 38.78
N ASP A 209 -49.92 22.36 37.80
CA ASP A 209 -48.49 22.62 37.97
C ASP A 209 -48.03 23.97 37.33
N LEU A 210 -48.97 24.76 36.79
CA LEU A 210 -48.72 26.00 36.04
C LEU A 210 -47.98 27.11 36.82
N THR A 211 -47.89 27.02 38.15
CA THR A 211 -47.13 27.97 38.97
C THR A 211 -45.60 27.88 38.77
N VAL A 212 -45.11 26.83 38.12
CA VAL A 212 -43.67 26.54 37.96
C VAL A 212 -43.02 27.30 36.78
N PHE A 213 -43.80 27.72 35.77
CA PHE A 213 -43.31 28.44 34.58
C PHE A 213 -43.88 29.86 34.52
N GLN A 214 -43.45 30.74 35.45
CA GLN A 214 -44.07 32.04 35.72
C GLN A 214 -44.19 32.99 34.50
N ASP A 215 -43.30 32.88 33.50
CA ASP A 215 -43.30 33.69 32.27
C ASP A 215 -43.62 32.88 30.99
N GLY A 216 -44.22 31.69 31.13
CA GLY A 216 -44.56 30.78 30.04
C GLY A 216 -43.36 30.07 29.38
N PHE A 217 -43.65 29.21 28.39
CA PHE A 217 -42.64 28.44 27.66
C PHE A 217 -42.10 29.23 26.46
N GLN A 218 -41.00 29.97 26.67
CA GLN A 218 -40.50 30.96 25.72
C GLN A 218 -39.67 30.33 24.59
N VAL A 219 -40.35 29.71 23.61
CA VAL A 219 -39.71 29.02 22.47
C VAL A 219 -38.67 29.89 21.74
N GLU A 220 -38.94 31.19 21.54
CA GLU A 220 -38.01 32.14 20.91
C GLU A 220 -36.58 32.02 21.48
N VAL A 221 -36.48 31.83 22.80
CA VAL A 221 -35.21 31.75 23.54
C VAL A 221 -34.52 30.39 23.37
N LEU A 222 -35.28 29.31 23.21
CA LEU A 222 -34.76 27.94 23.10
C LEU A 222 -34.20 27.64 21.71
N VAL A 223 -34.84 28.17 20.66
CA VAL A 223 -34.40 27.96 19.26
C VAL A 223 -33.22 28.86 18.87
N GLU A 224 -33.08 30.04 19.49
CA GLU A 224 -32.09 31.06 19.11
C GLU A 224 -30.65 30.52 19.03
N TYR A 225 -30.16 29.85 20.08
CA TYR A 225 -28.78 29.34 20.11
C TYR A 225 -28.49 28.29 19.00
N PRO A 226 -29.32 27.24 18.81
CA PRO A 226 -29.25 26.36 17.64
C PRO A 226 -29.32 27.07 16.29
N LEU A 227 -30.24 28.05 16.12
CA LEU A 227 -30.37 28.81 14.87
C LEU A 227 -29.06 29.53 14.50
N ARG A 228 -28.42 30.18 15.47
CA ARG A 228 -27.12 30.84 15.27
C ARG A 228 -26.04 29.87 14.83
N CYS A 229 -26.00 28.66 15.41
CA CYS A 229 -25.05 27.61 15.02
C CYS A 229 -25.30 27.11 13.59
N LEU A 230 -26.55 26.81 13.21
CA LEU A 230 -26.84 26.35 11.84
C LEU A 230 -26.56 27.41 10.78
N VAL A 231 -26.84 28.69 11.04
CA VAL A 231 -26.53 29.76 10.08
C VAL A 231 -25.01 30.00 10.00
N LEU A 232 -24.25 29.86 11.10
CA LEU A 232 -22.79 29.82 11.07
C LEU A 232 -22.29 28.67 10.16
N VAL A 233 -22.79 27.45 10.37
CA VAL A 233 -22.44 26.26 9.56
C VAL A 233 -22.74 26.50 8.08
N ALA A 234 -23.94 27.00 7.75
CA ALA A 234 -24.34 27.31 6.38
C ALA A 234 -23.42 28.34 5.71
N GLN A 235 -23.03 29.40 6.43
CA GLN A 235 -22.07 30.39 5.91
C GLN A 235 -20.65 29.82 5.76
N VAL A 236 -20.22 28.88 6.60
CA VAL A 236 -18.94 28.17 6.45
C VAL A 236 -18.96 27.22 5.24
N VAL A 237 -20.06 26.50 5.00
CA VAL A 237 -20.27 25.64 3.82
C VAL A 237 -20.34 26.43 2.51
N ALA A 238 -20.88 27.66 2.58
CA ALA A 238 -20.86 28.67 1.52
C ALA A 238 -19.52 29.45 1.43
N GLU A 239 -18.48 29.00 2.14
CA GLU A 239 -17.10 29.53 2.09
C GLU A 239 -16.96 31.01 2.44
N MET A 240 -17.96 31.58 3.12
CA MET A 240 -17.99 32.97 3.58
C MET A 240 -17.02 33.24 4.75
N TRP A 241 -16.46 32.20 5.37
CA TRP A 241 -15.59 32.28 6.56
C TRP A 241 -14.18 31.73 6.28
N ARG A 242 -13.16 32.57 6.48
CA ARG A 242 -11.73 32.23 6.31
C ARG A 242 -11.10 31.48 7.50
N ARG A 243 -11.93 30.88 8.36
CA ARG A 243 -11.56 30.14 9.58
C ARG A 243 -12.48 28.91 9.66
N LYS A 244 -12.05 27.75 9.17
CA LYS A 244 -12.88 26.52 9.01
C LYS A 244 -13.08 25.74 10.32
N ARG A 245 -13.41 26.45 11.41
CA ARG A 245 -13.42 25.94 12.81
C ARG A 245 -14.57 24.99 13.17
N VAL A 246 -15.53 24.84 12.27
CA VAL A 246 -16.77 24.07 12.50
C VAL A 246 -16.56 22.55 12.30
N PHE A 247 -15.35 22.09 11.95
CA PHE A 247 -15.04 20.67 11.69
C PHE A 247 -15.57 19.71 12.78
N TYR A 248 -15.25 19.97 14.05
CA TYR A 248 -15.67 19.11 15.17
C TYR A 248 -17.18 19.06 15.39
N TYR A 249 -17.93 20.12 15.04
CA TYR A 249 -19.39 20.17 15.24
C TYR A 249 -20.15 19.08 14.45
N GLN A 250 -19.59 18.63 13.31
CA GLN A 250 -20.15 17.56 12.48
C GLN A 250 -19.33 16.24 12.55
N ASP A 251 -18.25 16.19 13.34
CA ASP A 251 -17.42 14.99 13.47
C ASP A 251 -18.16 13.87 14.22
N VAL A 252 -17.99 12.63 13.74
CA VAL A 252 -18.60 11.40 14.27
C VAL A 252 -18.49 11.30 15.80
N LYS A 253 -17.34 11.71 16.37
CA LYS A 253 -17.08 11.58 17.80
C LYS A 253 -18.04 12.40 18.66
N CYS A 254 -18.51 13.56 18.18
CA CYS A 254 -19.29 14.49 19.01
C CYS A 254 -20.58 15.05 18.37
N ARG A 255 -20.89 14.79 17.10
CA ARG A 255 -22.15 15.22 16.45
C ARG A 255 -23.42 14.85 17.23
N GLU A 256 -23.46 13.67 17.85
CA GLU A 256 -24.58 13.18 18.68
C GLU A 256 -24.93 14.10 19.86
N GLU A 257 -23.95 14.78 20.45
CA GLU A 257 -24.12 15.74 21.57
C GLU A 257 -23.80 17.19 21.13
N MET A 258 -23.79 17.45 19.81
CA MET A 258 -23.60 18.77 19.20
C MET A 258 -24.68 19.03 18.15
N TYR A 259 -24.39 18.76 16.88
CA TYR A 259 -25.29 18.99 15.75
C TYR A 259 -26.67 18.34 15.91
N ASP A 260 -26.71 17.06 16.30
CA ASP A 260 -27.96 16.29 16.37
C ASP A 260 -28.90 16.86 17.45
N LYS A 261 -28.34 17.30 18.60
CA LYS A 261 -29.10 17.97 19.68
C LYS A 261 -29.62 19.34 19.28
N ASP A 262 -28.90 20.07 18.44
CA ASP A 262 -29.32 21.39 17.96
C ASP A 262 -30.49 21.23 16.96
N ILE A 263 -30.48 20.19 16.11
CA ILE A 263 -31.66 19.82 15.29
C ILE A 263 -32.85 19.44 16.19
N ILE A 264 -32.63 18.61 17.21
CA ILE A 264 -33.68 18.19 18.15
C ILE A 264 -34.27 19.38 18.92
N MET A 265 -33.46 20.33 19.38
CA MET A 265 -33.96 21.54 20.06
C MET A 265 -34.84 22.39 19.13
N LEU A 266 -34.49 22.47 17.84
CA LEU A 266 -35.32 23.13 16.84
C LEU A 266 -36.64 22.41 16.55
N GLN A 267 -36.68 21.08 16.67
CA GLN A 267 -37.92 20.29 16.59
C GLN A 267 -38.81 20.51 17.82
N ILE A 268 -38.22 20.49 19.03
CA ILE A 268 -38.91 20.74 20.31
C ILE A 268 -39.57 22.13 20.30
N GLY A 269 -38.84 23.17 19.90
CA GLY A 269 -39.41 24.51 19.80
C GLY A 269 -40.64 24.57 18.88
N ARG A 270 -40.67 23.77 17.81
CA ARG A 270 -41.83 23.76 16.90
C ARG A 270 -43.04 23.00 17.47
N TYR A 271 -42.83 21.95 18.26
CA TYR A 271 -43.90 21.27 19.00
C TYR A 271 -44.63 22.25 19.93
N GLU A 272 -43.87 22.94 20.79
CA GLU A 272 -44.40 23.83 21.83
C GLU A 272 -45.09 25.08 21.24
N LEU A 273 -44.54 25.63 20.14
CA LEU A 273 -45.22 26.69 19.36
C LEU A 273 -46.60 26.25 18.81
N ALA A 274 -46.76 24.97 18.50
CA ALA A 274 -47.97 24.43 17.89
C ALA A 274 -49.06 24.05 18.92
N ASP A 275 -48.80 24.19 20.23
CA ASP A 275 -49.83 24.33 21.27
C ASP A 275 -50.04 25.82 21.64
N ALA A 276 -49.00 26.66 21.57
CA ALA A 276 -49.06 28.06 22.02
C ALA A 276 -49.73 29.04 21.04
N PHE A 277 -49.24 29.20 19.80
CA PHE A 277 -49.84 30.12 18.82
C PHE A 277 -49.39 29.86 17.37
N ASN A 278 -50.30 30.12 16.43
CA ASN A 278 -50.19 29.70 15.02
C ASN A 278 -49.24 30.57 14.17
N LYS A 279 -47.96 30.72 14.58
CA LYS A 279 -46.95 31.58 13.91
C LYS A 279 -45.59 30.91 13.72
N THR A 280 -45.39 30.43 12.49
CA THR A 280 -44.15 30.51 11.67
C THR A 280 -42.78 30.77 12.34
N ILE A 281 -41.93 29.74 12.37
CA ILE A 281 -40.49 29.84 12.07
C ILE A 281 -40.20 28.76 11.01
N SER A 282 -39.33 29.03 10.03
CA SER A 282 -38.97 28.07 8.99
C SER A 282 -37.46 27.88 8.91
N THR A 283 -36.98 26.69 9.27
CA THR A 283 -35.61 26.24 8.96
C THR A 283 -35.62 24.86 8.32
N LYS A 284 -34.69 24.64 7.38
CA LYS A 284 -34.84 23.62 6.33
C LYS A 284 -34.59 22.19 6.81
N ASP A 285 -33.96 22.01 7.96
CA ASP A 285 -33.53 20.71 8.45
C ASP A 285 -34.49 20.08 9.49
N GLN A 286 -35.44 20.86 10.04
CA GLN A 286 -36.34 20.43 11.13
C GLN A 286 -37.20 19.19 10.82
N VAL A 287 -37.72 19.02 9.59
CA VAL A 287 -38.66 17.92 9.26
C VAL A 287 -37.97 16.67 8.69
N ARG A 288 -36.70 16.80 8.29
CA ARG A 288 -36.01 15.83 7.44
C ARG A 288 -35.52 14.61 8.21
N GLU A 289 -35.23 14.77 9.50
CA GLU A 289 -34.63 13.73 10.31
C GLU A 289 -35.54 13.26 11.45
N ARG A 290 -35.68 11.93 11.53
CA ARG A 290 -36.62 11.20 12.38
C ARG A 290 -35.98 9.93 12.97
N TYR A 291 -34.79 9.54 12.50
CA TYR A 291 -34.05 8.38 12.97
C TYR A 291 -33.31 8.69 14.29
N VAL A 292 -34.06 9.18 15.28
CA VAL A 292 -33.63 9.43 16.66
C VAL A 292 -34.70 8.82 17.58
N PRO A 293 -34.39 7.75 18.36
CA PRO A 293 -35.37 7.08 19.19
C PRO A 293 -35.98 8.02 20.26
N GLY A 294 -37.29 8.29 20.12
CA GLY A 294 -38.03 9.25 20.95
C GLY A 294 -38.36 10.58 20.25
N VAL A 295 -37.83 10.82 19.04
CA VAL A 295 -38.32 11.82 18.09
C VAL A 295 -39.17 11.14 17.02
N GLY A 296 -38.62 10.08 16.40
CA GLY A 296 -39.34 9.17 15.52
C GLY A 296 -39.49 7.78 16.12
N ASN A 297 -40.43 7.03 15.56
CA ASN A 297 -40.72 5.64 15.90
C ASN A 297 -39.68 4.71 15.26
N VAL A 298 -38.47 4.69 15.83
CA VAL A 298 -37.33 3.89 15.37
C VAL A 298 -36.57 3.21 16.51
N THR A 299 -35.94 2.07 16.22
CA THR A 299 -35.01 1.37 17.14
C THR A 299 -33.59 1.94 17.07
N LYS A 300 -32.72 1.68 18.07
CA LYS A 300 -31.29 2.07 17.98
C LYS A 300 -30.59 1.31 16.85
N GLU A 301 -31.04 0.09 16.62
CA GLU A 301 -30.56 -0.86 15.63
C GLU A 301 -30.81 -0.37 14.19
N GLU A 302 -31.99 0.20 13.90
CA GLU A 302 -32.29 0.88 12.62
C GLU A 302 -31.40 2.10 12.37
N VAL A 303 -31.09 2.90 13.40
CA VAL A 303 -30.18 4.05 13.26
C VAL A 303 -28.78 3.59 12.86
N ILE A 304 -28.24 2.55 13.53
CA ILE A 304 -26.93 1.98 13.19
C ILE A 304 -26.94 1.38 11.78
N MET A 305 -28.03 0.74 11.36
CA MET A 305 -28.17 0.21 10.01
C MET A 305 -28.22 1.32 8.95
N ARG A 306 -28.95 2.41 9.21
CA ARG A 306 -28.98 3.62 8.36
C ARG A 306 -27.57 4.21 8.21
N GLU A 307 -26.81 4.35 9.30
CA GLU A 307 -25.43 4.84 9.28
C GLU A 307 -24.52 3.97 8.40
N ILE A 308 -24.53 2.64 8.58
CA ILE A 308 -23.74 1.69 7.78
C ILE A 308 -24.12 1.78 6.28
N THR A 309 -25.42 1.83 5.97
CA THR A 309 -25.92 1.99 4.59
C THR A 309 -25.38 3.25 3.93
N HIS A 310 -25.38 4.39 4.64
CA HIS A 310 -24.91 5.66 4.07
C HIS A 310 -23.38 5.74 3.97
N LEU A 311 -22.63 5.14 4.91
CA LEU A 311 -21.17 5.00 4.79
C LEU A 311 -20.78 4.21 3.53
N LEU A 312 -21.43 3.06 3.28
CA LEU A 312 -21.10 2.19 2.14
C LEU A 312 -21.68 2.68 0.80
N CYS A 313 -22.64 3.59 0.82
CA CYS A 313 -23.08 4.31 -0.39
C CYS A 313 -22.07 5.36 -0.89
N ILE A 314 -21.06 5.72 -0.10
CA ILE A 314 -19.92 6.55 -0.51
C ILE A 314 -18.90 5.68 -1.26
N GLU A 315 -18.39 4.63 -0.61
CA GLU A 315 -17.36 3.72 -1.12
C GLU A 315 -17.34 2.40 -0.31
N PRO A 316 -16.88 1.26 -0.86
CA PRO A 316 -16.66 0.02 -0.09
C PRO A 316 -15.60 0.21 0.99
N MET A 317 -15.84 -0.28 2.22
CA MET A 317 -14.97 -0.03 3.38
C MET A 317 -14.58 -1.33 4.11
N PRO A 318 -13.35 -1.43 4.65
CA PRO A 318 -12.95 -2.50 5.56
C PRO A 318 -13.57 -2.31 6.96
N HIS A 319 -13.58 -3.36 7.78
CA HIS A 319 -14.20 -3.34 9.11
C HIS A 319 -13.69 -2.20 10.00
N SER A 320 -12.37 -2.02 10.06
CA SER A 320 -11.74 -0.93 10.83
C SER A 320 -12.17 0.48 10.41
N ALA A 321 -12.46 0.70 9.12
CA ALA A 321 -12.92 2.00 8.62
C ALA A 321 -14.39 2.25 8.96
N ILE A 322 -15.25 1.22 8.85
CA ILE A 322 -16.66 1.32 9.26
C ILE A 322 -16.73 1.60 10.77
N ALA A 323 -16.04 0.79 11.59
CA ALA A 323 -16.05 0.92 13.05
C ALA A 323 -15.52 2.28 13.55
N ARG A 324 -14.57 2.90 12.83
CA ARG A 324 -14.05 4.25 13.13
C ARG A 324 -15.01 5.37 12.73
N ASN A 325 -15.86 5.14 11.73
CA ASN A 325 -16.79 6.14 11.18
C ASN A 325 -18.20 6.05 11.80
N LEU A 326 -18.44 5.09 12.71
CA LEU A 326 -19.66 4.98 13.52
C LEU A 326 -19.48 5.64 14.90
N PRO A 327 -20.53 6.19 15.54
CA PRO A 327 -20.42 6.78 16.87
C PRO A 327 -20.07 5.75 17.96
N GLU A 328 -19.06 6.08 18.79
CA GLU A 328 -18.62 5.24 19.91
C GLU A 328 -19.66 5.20 21.04
N ASN A 329 -20.47 4.13 21.09
CA ASN A 329 -21.42 3.87 22.18
C ASN A 329 -21.26 2.46 22.77
N ASN A 330 -20.50 2.36 23.87
CA ASN A 330 -20.30 1.20 24.77
C ASN A 330 -19.77 -0.13 24.17
N CYS A 331 -18.98 -0.85 24.96
CA CYS A 331 -18.33 -2.10 24.55
C CYS A 331 -19.30 -3.22 24.10
N GLU A 332 -20.52 -3.23 24.64
CA GLU A 332 -21.57 -4.22 24.33
C GLU A 332 -22.01 -4.22 22.84
N ASN A 333 -21.77 -3.11 22.11
CA ASN A 333 -22.20 -2.99 20.73
C ASN A 333 -21.21 -3.55 19.70
N LYS A 334 -19.94 -3.83 20.05
CA LYS A 334 -18.93 -4.30 19.06
C LYS A 334 -19.39 -5.56 18.31
N ASN A 335 -19.91 -6.55 19.04
CA ASN A 335 -20.40 -7.80 18.44
C ASN A 335 -21.72 -7.60 17.66
N LYS A 336 -22.53 -6.60 18.04
CA LYS A 336 -23.76 -6.25 17.31
C LYS A 336 -23.48 -5.52 15.99
N ILE A 337 -22.47 -4.66 15.95
CA ILE A 337 -22.05 -3.96 14.71
C ILE A 337 -21.66 -4.99 13.64
N LEU A 338 -20.91 -6.04 13.99
CA LEU A 338 -20.61 -7.16 13.09
C LEU A 338 -21.87 -7.84 12.54
N PHE A 339 -22.88 -8.10 13.39
CA PHE A 339 -24.16 -8.64 12.94
C PHE A 339 -24.88 -7.71 11.94
N PHE A 340 -24.97 -6.41 12.22
CA PHE A 340 -25.61 -5.46 11.29
C PHE A 340 -24.86 -5.30 9.97
N ILE A 341 -23.52 -5.36 9.99
CA ILE A 341 -22.71 -5.39 8.76
C ILE A 341 -22.99 -6.67 7.96
N CYS A 342 -23.08 -7.86 8.58
CA CYS A 342 -23.46 -9.09 7.88
C CYS A 342 -24.90 -9.07 7.33
N VAL A 343 -25.82 -8.36 7.99
CA VAL A 343 -27.20 -8.18 7.54
C VAL A 343 -27.28 -7.22 6.34
N ALA A 344 -26.65 -6.05 6.38
CA ALA A 344 -26.74 -5.03 5.32
C ALA A 344 -25.74 -5.23 4.16
N CYS A 345 -24.64 -5.97 4.37
CA CYS A 345 -23.48 -5.94 3.48
C CYS A 345 -23.02 -7.33 3.03
N CYS A 346 -22.42 -7.40 1.84
CA CYS A 346 -21.65 -8.54 1.36
C CYS A 346 -20.17 -8.32 1.67
N PHE A 347 -19.50 -9.29 2.30
CA PHE A 347 -18.06 -9.24 2.50
C PHE A 347 -17.32 -9.70 1.24
N ARG A 348 -16.59 -8.78 0.61
CA ARG A 348 -15.69 -9.07 -0.50
C ARG A 348 -14.31 -9.39 0.07
N LYS A 349 -13.90 -10.66 -0.06
CA LYS A 349 -12.60 -11.15 0.39
C LYS A 349 -11.45 -10.31 -0.21
N PRO A 350 -10.35 -10.09 0.53
CA PRO A 350 -9.19 -9.36 0.03
C PRO A 350 -8.62 -10.01 -1.23
N GLY A 351 -8.25 -9.18 -2.22
CA GLY A 351 -7.32 -9.58 -3.26
C GLY A 351 -5.87 -9.58 -2.75
N VAL A 352 -4.95 -10.06 -3.59
CA VAL A 352 -3.51 -10.28 -3.32
C VAL A 352 -2.80 -9.08 -2.65
N SER A 353 -3.24 -7.84 -2.86
CA SER A 353 -2.66 -6.62 -2.27
C SER A 353 -3.58 -5.87 -1.30
N GLY A 354 -4.80 -6.37 -1.04
CA GLY A 354 -5.85 -5.64 -0.33
C GLY A 354 -6.08 -6.05 1.13
N HIS A 355 -7.05 -5.38 1.74
CA HIS A 355 -7.80 -5.82 2.91
C HIS A 355 -9.22 -6.19 2.49
N GLY A 356 -9.94 -6.99 3.29
CA GLY A 356 -11.33 -7.33 2.99
C GLY A 356 -12.23 -6.11 3.12
N VAL A 357 -13.17 -5.91 2.20
CA VAL A 357 -14.08 -4.77 2.18
C VAL A 357 -15.53 -5.23 2.16
N TYR A 358 -16.41 -4.47 2.79
CA TYR A 358 -17.85 -4.69 2.73
C TYR A 358 -18.46 -3.81 1.63
N GLU A 359 -19.32 -4.42 0.83
CA GLU A 359 -20.12 -3.76 -0.21
C GLU A 359 -21.60 -3.85 0.20
N LEU A 360 -22.37 -2.77 0.01
CA LEU A 360 -23.79 -2.74 0.38
C LEU A 360 -24.63 -3.65 -0.53
N LYS A 361 -25.60 -4.39 0.06
CA LYS A 361 -26.56 -5.21 -0.70
C LYS A 361 -27.57 -4.35 -1.45
N ASP A 362 -28.00 -4.82 -2.62
CA ASP A 362 -28.98 -4.12 -3.47
C ASP A 362 -30.34 -3.91 -2.77
N GLU A 363 -30.69 -4.76 -1.82
CA GLU A 363 -31.92 -4.64 -1.04
C GLU A 363 -31.92 -3.39 -0.13
N SER A 364 -30.78 -3.05 0.45
CA SER A 364 -30.57 -1.91 1.36
C SER A 364 -30.39 -0.57 0.64
N LEU A 365 -30.27 -0.57 -0.70
CA LEU A 365 -30.26 0.67 -1.49
C LEU A 365 -31.60 1.42 -1.49
N LYS A 366 -32.69 0.76 -1.06
CA LYS A 366 -34.02 1.38 -0.91
C LYS A 366 -34.04 2.47 0.17
N ASP A 367 -33.13 2.38 1.14
CA ASP A 367 -33.06 3.25 2.32
C ASP A 367 -32.03 4.39 2.16
N PHE A 368 -31.36 4.47 0.99
CA PHE A 368 -30.41 5.53 0.68
C PHE A 368 -31.10 6.88 0.51
N ASN A 369 -30.73 7.84 1.35
CA ASN A 369 -31.05 9.23 1.23
C ASN A 369 -29.83 9.99 0.65
N MET A 370 -30.04 10.66 -0.49
CA MET A 370 -29.08 11.61 -1.08
C MET A 370 -28.58 12.62 -0.05
N TYR A 371 -29.52 13.23 0.67
CA TYR A 371 -29.28 14.27 1.66
C TYR A 371 -29.31 13.69 3.08
N PHE A 372 -28.51 12.66 3.32
CA PHE A 372 -28.27 12.20 4.68
C PHE A 372 -27.52 13.29 5.46
N TYR A 373 -28.12 13.76 6.56
CA TYR A 373 -27.71 14.98 7.27
C TYR A 373 -26.29 14.93 7.86
N HIS A 374 -25.74 13.74 8.09
CA HIS A 374 -24.34 13.55 8.51
C HIS A 374 -23.31 13.54 7.37
N TYR A 375 -23.71 13.65 6.09
CA TYR A 375 -22.75 13.80 5.00
C TYR A 375 -22.12 15.19 5.02
N SER A 376 -20.79 15.25 5.02
CA SER A 376 -20.07 16.45 4.62
C SER A 376 -20.28 16.77 3.13
N LYS A 377 -20.03 18.03 2.74
CA LYS A 377 -20.07 18.52 1.34
C LYS A 377 -19.38 17.57 0.36
N THR A 378 -18.23 17.00 0.75
CA THR A 378 -17.46 16.04 -0.06
C THR A 378 -18.02 14.62 -0.06
N GLN A 379 -18.62 14.16 1.03
CA GLN A 379 -19.28 12.84 1.08
C GLN A 379 -20.57 12.82 0.26
N HIS A 380 -21.37 13.89 0.30
CA HIS A 380 -22.57 14.05 -0.50
C HIS A 380 -22.28 13.90 -2.01
N SER A 381 -21.32 14.69 -2.54
CA SER A 381 -20.95 14.62 -3.96
C SER A 381 -20.33 13.27 -4.36
N LYS A 382 -19.57 12.61 -3.47
CA LYS A 382 -19.08 11.24 -3.70
C LYS A 382 -20.25 10.25 -3.82
N ALA A 383 -21.18 10.26 -2.85
CA ALA A 383 -22.32 9.35 -2.82
C ALA A 383 -23.25 9.57 -4.02
N GLU A 384 -23.57 10.82 -4.37
CA GLU A 384 -24.34 11.16 -5.57
C GLU A 384 -23.73 10.53 -6.83
N HIS A 385 -22.46 10.81 -7.08
CA HIS A 385 -21.76 10.33 -8.26
C HIS A 385 -21.68 8.79 -8.28
N MET A 386 -21.46 8.15 -7.12
CA MET A 386 -21.41 6.69 -7.02
C MET A 386 -22.76 6.05 -7.36
N GLN A 387 -23.87 6.56 -6.82
CA GLN A 387 -25.20 5.98 -7.07
C GLN A 387 -25.73 6.29 -8.48
N LYS A 388 -25.48 7.49 -9.04
CA LYS A 388 -25.77 7.77 -10.46
C LYS A 388 -24.98 6.84 -11.39
N LYS A 389 -23.67 6.67 -11.14
CA LYS A 389 -22.82 5.75 -11.92
C LYS A 389 -23.33 4.30 -11.87
N ARG A 390 -23.73 3.81 -10.69
CA ARG A 390 -24.30 2.47 -10.51
C ARG A 390 -25.60 2.28 -11.31
N ARG A 391 -26.57 3.20 -11.15
CA ARG A 391 -27.84 3.18 -11.92
C ARG A 391 -27.62 3.20 -13.43
N LYS A 392 -26.66 4.00 -13.91
CA LYS A 392 -26.26 4.08 -15.33
C LYS A 392 -25.71 2.74 -15.84
N GLN A 393 -24.92 2.02 -15.04
CA GLN A 393 -24.42 0.68 -15.38
C GLN A 393 -25.54 -0.37 -15.41
N GLU A 394 -26.57 -0.21 -14.58
CA GLU A 394 -27.76 -1.07 -14.53
C GLU A 394 -28.82 -0.74 -15.60
N ASN A 395 -28.61 0.30 -16.42
CA ASN A 395 -29.58 0.84 -17.38
C ASN A 395 -30.90 1.31 -16.72
N LYS A 396 -30.80 1.90 -15.52
CA LYS A 396 -31.90 2.56 -14.80
C LYS A 396 -31.82 4.09 -14.95
N ASP A 397 -32.91 4.77 -14.59
CA ASP A 397 -32.96 6.23 -14.44
C ASP A 397 -31.91 6.76 -13.45
N GLU A 398 -31.43 7.99 -13.64
CA GLU A 398 -30.47 8.64 -12.73
C GLU A 398 -31.16 9.43 -11.58
N ALA A 399 -32.49 9.30 -11.43
CA ALA A 399 -33.22 9.89 -10.32
C ALA A 399 -32.86 9.22 -8.98
N LEU A 400 -32.64 10.04 -7.96
CA LEU A 400 -32.32 9.59 -6.60
C LEU A 400 -33.32 10.19 -5.60
N PRO A 401 -34.57 9.68 -5.60
CA PRO A 401 -35.62 10.18 -4.73
C PRO A 401 -35.34 9.86 -3.24
N PRO A 402 -35.89 10.64 -2.30
CA PRO A 402 -35.79 10.32 -0.88
C PRO A 402 -36.48 8.97 -0.54
N PRO A 403 -35.95 8.22 0.43
CA PRO A 403 -36.62 7.04 0.98
C PRO A 403 -37.86 7.47 1.79
N PRO A 404 -38.84 6.56 2.00
CA PRO A 404 -39.97 6.83 2.88
C PRO A 404 -39.48 7.17 4.31
N PRO A 405 -39.89 8.31 4.90
CA PRO A 405 -39.56 8.61 6.28
C PRO A 405 -40.36 7.71 7.24
N PRO A 406 -39.83 7.43 8.46
CA PRO A 406 -40.61 6.80 9.52
C PRO A 406 -41.57 7.80 10.16
N GLU A 407 -42.47 7.30 11.01
CA GLU A 407 -43.42 8.14 11.74
C GLU A 407 -42.73 8.94 12.86
N PHE A 408 -43.23 10.14 13.15
CA PHE A 408 -42.86 10.85 14.37
C PHE A 408 -43.51 10.18 15.59
N CYS A 409 -42.85 10.25 16.75
CA CYS A 409 -43.51 9.98 18.04
C CYS A 409 -44.65 11.01 18.26
N PRO A 410 -45.70 10.69 19.04
CA PRO A 410 -46.88 11.57 19.17
C PRO A 410 -46.58 13.03 19.50
N ALA A 411 -45.59 13.30 20.38
CA ALA A 411 -45.15 14.66 20.71
C ALA A 411 -44.58 15.45 19.52
N PHE A 412 -43.94 14.79 18.55
CA PHE A 412 -43.34 15.43 17.37
C PHE A 412 -44.21 15.38 16.11
N SER A 413 -45.43 14.83 16.21
CA SER A 413 -46.38 14.69 15.10
C SER A 413 -46.60 16.00 14.31
N LYS A 414 -46.80 17.12 15.01
CA LYS A 414 -47.02 18.47 14.44
C LYS A 414 -45.81 19.07 13.70
N VAL A 415 -44.65 18.39 13.65
CA VAL A 415 -43.48 18.86 12.89
C VAL A 415 -43.70 18.71 11.37
N THR A 416 -44.57 17.79 10.93
CA THR A 416 -44.94 17.61 9.51
C THR A 416 -45.58 18.86 8.92
N ASP A 417 -46.37 19.61 9.69
CA ASP A 417 -47.07 20.84 9.26
C ASP A 417 -46.14 21.93 8.70
N LEU A 418 -44.84 21.89 9.03
CA LEU A 418 -43.87 22.82 8.46
C LEU A 418 -43.70 22.64 6.93
N LEU A 419 -43.87 21.41 6.41
CA LEU A 419 -43.90 21.16 4.96
C LEU A 419 -45.14 21.79 4.32
N ASN A 420 -46.27 21.74 5.01
CA ASN A 420 -47.57 22.23 4.54
C ASN A 420 -47.85 23.69 4.94
N CYS A 421 -46.86 24.45 5.41
CA CYS A 421 -47.06 25.86 5.79
C CYS A 421 -46.91 26.82 4.60
N ASP A 422 -47.67 27.92 4.60
CA ASP A 422 -47.75 28.82 3.45
C ASP A 422 -46.43 29.53 3.14
N ILE A 423 -45.57 29.75 4.15
CA ILE A 423 -44.20 30.23 3.96
C ILE A 423 -43.31 29.19 3.26
N MET A 424 -43.44 27.89 3.55
CA MET A 424 -42.70 26.84 2.83
C MET A 424 -43.13 26.80 1.36
N MET A 425 -44.44 26.86 1.10
CA MET A 425 -45.00 26.91 -0.26
C MET A 425 -44.61 28.18 -1.02
N HIS A 426 -44.43 29.32 -0.33
CA HIS A 426 -43.89 30.55 -0.91
C HIS A 426 -42.40 30.41 -1.25
N ILE A 427 -41.57 29.89 -0.33
CA ILE A 427 -40.14 29.64 -0.56
C ILE A 427 -39.92 28.69 -1.75
N LEU A 428 -40.67 27.60 -1.83
CA LEU A 428 -40.59 26.65 -2.94
C LEU A 428 -40.99 27.30 -4.27
N ARG A 429 -42.13 28.02 -4.32
CA ARG A 429 -42.55 28.75 -5.52
C ARG A 429 -41.47 29.74 -5.98
N THR A 430 -40.95 30.59 -5.08
CA THR A 430 -39.93 31.59 -5.45
C THR A 430 -38.60 30.97 -5.89
N ILE A 431 -38.17 29.82 -5.35
CA ILE A 431 -36.99 29.11 -5.87
C ILE A 431 -37.23 28.62 -7.31
N PHE A 432 -38.39 28.02 -7.59
CA PHE A 432 -38.70 27.52 -8.93
C PHE A 432 -38.97 28.64 -9.94
N GLU A 433 -39.64 29.73 -9.55
CA GLU A 433 -39.83 30.93 -10.36
C GLU A 433 -38.48 31.53 -10.81
N ARG A 434 -37.52 31.65 -9.88
CA ARG A 434 -36.17 32.15 -10.17
C ARG A 434 -35.34 31.24 -11.07
N ALA A 435 -35.58 29.93 -11.04
CA ALA A 435 -34.91 28.96 -11.91
C ALA A 435 -35.57 28.81 -13.30
N VAL A 436 -36.79 29.32 -13.48
CA VAL A 436 -37.48 29.41 -14.79
C VAL A 436 -37.14 30.72 -15.51
N ASP A 437 -36.79 31.77 -14.77
CA ASP A 437 -36.39 33.08 -15.31
C ASP A 437 -34.95 33.07 -15.86
N PRO A 438 -34.74 33.23 -17.19
CA PRO A 438 -33.40 33.16 -17.78
C PRO A 438 -32.50 34.34 -17.44
N GLU A 439 -33.03 35.45 -16.91
CA GLU A 439 -32.26 36.63 -16.49
C GLU A 439 -31.86 36.55 -14.99
N SER A 440 -32.41 35.59 -14.21
CA SER A 440 -32.17 35.49 -12.77
C SER A 440 -30.88 34.73 -12.42
N ASN A 441 -29.81 35.48 -12.16
CA ASN A 441 -28.58 34.98 -11.52
C ASN A 441 -28.72 34.72 -9.99
N LEU A 442 -29.94 34.53 -9.48
CA LEU A 442 -30.27 34.50 -8.04
C LEU A 442 -30.72 33.12 -7.52
N TRP A 443 -30.28 32.04 -8.20
CA TRP A 443 -30.49 30.65 -7.78
C TRP A 443 -29.21 29.83 -8.01
N THR A 444 -29.16 28.62 -7.46
CA THR A 444 -28.09 27.64 -7.71
C THR A 444 -28.67 26.24 -7.83
N GLU A 445 -27.97 25.33 -8.52
CA GLU A 445 -28.47 23.96 -8.70
C GLU A 445 -28.71 23.26 -7.36
N GLY A 446 -27.83 23.43 -6.35
CA GLY A 446 -28.03 22.86 -5.02
C GLY A 446 -29.27 23.39 -4.28
N MET A 447 -29.68 24.64 -4.52
CA MET A 447 -30.96 25.15 -4.01
C MET A 447 -32.15 24.48 -4.70
N LEU A 448 -32.05 24.22 -6.00
CA LEU A 448 -33.08 23.60 -6.82
C LEU A 448 -33.26 22.11 -6.50
N GLN A 449 -32.15 21.36 -6.43
CA GLN A 449 -32.14 19.95 -6.01
C GLN A 449 -32.72 19.76 -4.59
N MET A 450 -32.38 20.64 -3.65
CA MET A 450 -32.94 20.62 -2.30
C MET A 450 -34.44 20.94 -2.30
N ALA A 451 -34.91 21.87 -3.14
CA ALA A 451 -36.33 22.16 -3.31
C ALA A 451 -37.09 20.95 -3.91
N PHE A 452 -36.52 20.27 -4.91
CA PHE A 452 -37.04 19.01 -5.44
C PHE A 452 -37.15 17.92 -4.37
N HIS A 453 -36.14 17.78 -3.49
CA HIS A 453 -36.16 16.80 -2.41
C HIS A 453 -37.20 17.12 -1.32
N ILE A 454 -37.35 18.40 -0.92
CA ILE A 454 -38.41 18.80 0.04
C ILE A 454 -39.80 18.56 -0.55
N LEU A 455 -39.99 18.85 -1.84
CA LEU A 455 -41.23 18.62 -2.56
C LEU A 455 -41.57 17.12 -2.68
N ALA A 456 -40.55 16.28 -2.93
CA ALA A 456 -40.67 14.83 -2.91
C ALA A 456 -41.05 14.27 -1.52
N LEU A 457 -40.45 14.80 -0.44
CA LEU A 457 -40.80 14.41 0.93
C LEU A 457 -42.26 14.72 1.27
N GLY A 458 -42.75 15.92 0.94
CA GLY A 458 -44.15 16.30 1.20
C GLY A 458 -45.17 15.41 0.48
N LEU A 459 -44.91 15.05 -0.79
CA LEU A 459 -45.75 14.12 -1.53
C LEU A 459 -45.68 12.68 -1.01
N LEU A 460 -44.52 12.22 -0.52
CA LEU A 460 -44.37 10.92 0.11
C LEU A 460 -45.10 10.84 1.46
N GLU A 461 -45.06 11.91 2.26
CA GLU A 461 -45.77 12.02 3.53
C GLU A 461 -47.30 11.94 3.31
N GLU A 462 -47.86 12.76 2.41
CA GLU A 462 -49.29 12.72 2.09
C GLU A 462 -49.71 11.35 1.52
N LYS A 463 -48.88 10.75 0.65
CA LYS A 463 -49.09 9.40 0.14
C LYS A 463 -49.11 8.36 1.27
N GLN A 464 -48.19 8.41 2.24
CA GLN A 464 -48.19 7.48 3.36
C GLN A 464 -49.46 7.58 4.19
N GLN A 465 -49.95 8.80 4.44
CA GLN A 465 -51.16 9.03 5.24
C GLN A 465 -52.42 8.54 4.50
N LEU A 466 -52.56 8.87 3.21
CA LEU A 466 -53.64 8.37 2.32
C LEU A 466 -53.59 6.85 2.06
N GLN A 467 -52.51 6.17 2.42
CA GLN A 467 -52.41 4.70 2.38
C GLN A 467 -52.73 4.03 3.72
N LYS A 468 -52.93 4.80 4.81
CA LYS A 468 -53.17 4.31 6.17
C LYS A 468 -54.56 4.66 6.71
N ALA A 469 -55.08 5.84 6.37
CA ALA A 469 -56.36 6.37 6.82
C ALA A 469 -57.25 6.74 5.61
N PRO A 470 -58.58 6.72 5.73
CA PRO A 470 -59.49 7.24 4.70
C PRO A 470 -59.25 8.73 4.48
N GLU A 471 -59.54 9.23 3.27
CA GLU A 471 -59.24 10.61 2.87
C GLU A 471 -59.85 11.67 3.81
N GLU A 472 -61.03 11.40 4.34
CA GLU A 472 -61.78 12.26 5.27
C GLU A 472 -61.03 12.52 6.60
N GLU A 473 -60.11 11.63 6.99
CA GLU A 473 -59.25 11.77 8.16
C GLU A 473 -57.89 12.43 7.85
N VAL A 474 -57.48 12.49 6.57
CA VAL A 474 -56.15 12.97 6.15
C VAL A 474 -56.14 14.49 5.88
N ALA A 475 -56.05 15.24 6.98
CA ALA A 475 -56.01 16.71 7.01
C ALA A 475 -54.76 17.35 6.34
N PHE A 476 -53.74 16.56 5.98
CA PHE A 476 -52.48 17.06 5.40
C PHE A 476 -52.61 17.33 3.88
N ASP A 477 -53.03 18.53 3.50
CA ASP A 477 -53.39 18.94 2.12
C ASP A 477 -52.22 19.45 1.23
N PHE A 478 -51.00 18.90 1.41
CA PHE A 478 -49.77 19.38 0.75
C PHE A 478 -49.89 19.47 -0.79
N TYR A 479 -50.43 18.44 -1.43
CA TYR A 479 -50.74 18.38 -2.86
C TYR A 479 -51.62 19.56 -3.30
N HIS A 480 -52.66 19.87 -2.53
CA HIS A 480 -53.56 20.97 -2.85
C HIS A 480 -52.85 22.33 -2.70
N LYS A 481 -52.06 22.56 -1.64
CA LYS A 481 -51.35 23.84 -1.47
C LYS A 481 -50.24 24.08 -2.50
N ALA A 482 -49.54 23.02 -2.92
CA ALA A 482 -48.57 23.07 -4.01
C ALA A 482 -49.24 23.34 -5.38
N SER A 483 -50.47 22.84 -5.57
CA SER A 483 -51.27 23.03 -6.78
C SER A 483 -52.04 24.36 -6.84
N ARG A 484 -52.21 25.07 -5.72
CA ARG A 484 -52.78 26.43 -5.68
C ARG A 484 -51.89 27.44 -6.42
N LEU A 485 -52.52 28.40 -7.09
CA LEU A 485 -51.87 29.55 -7.71
C LEU A 485 -51.25 30.46 -6.62
N GLY A 486 -50.04 30.96 -6.85
CA GLY A 486 -49.31 31.77 -5.87
C GLY A 486 -49.83 33.20 -5.63
N SER A 487 -50.70 33.72 -6.50
CA SER A 487 -51.24 35.09 -6.44
C SER A 487 -52.48 35.22 -7.34
N SER A 488 -53.24 36.31 -7.16
CA SER A 488 -54.37 36.70 -8.04
C SER A 488 -53.94 37.36 -9.36
N ALA A 489 -52.63 37.55 -9.59
CA ALA A 489 -52.10 38.14 -10.82
C ALA A 489 -52.24 37.19 -12.03
N MET A 490 -52.51 37.72 -13.22
CA MET A 490 -52.76 36.90 -14.44
C MET A 490 -51.59 35.98 -14.86
N ASN A 491 -50.37 36.24 -14.39
CA ASN A 491 -49.18 35.44 -14.69
C ASN A 491 -48.81 34.45 -13.57
N ALA A 492 -49.64 34.32 -12.52
CA ALA A 492 -49.35 33.43 -11.40
C ALA A 492 -49.29 31.96 -11.85
N GLN A 493 -48.32 31.23 -11.31
CA GLN A 493 -48.15 29.80 -11.58
C GLN A 493 -48.32 28.98 -10.29
N ASN A 494 -48.60 27.69 -10.43
CA ASN A 494 -48.48 26.72 -9.33
C ASN A 494 -47.16 25.93 -9.46
N ILE A 495 -46.82 25.13 -8.44
CA ILE A 495 -45.53 24.41 -8.44
C ILE A 495 -45.43 23.40 -9.59
N GLN A 496 -46.53 22.72 -9.93
CA GLN A 496 -46.56 21.74 -11.02
C GLN A 496 -46.24 22.37 -12.39
N MET A 497 -46.86 23.51 -12.73
CA MET A 497 -46.56 24.24 -13.98
C MET A 497 -45.12 24.75 -14.05
N LEU A 498 -44.50 25.06 -12.91
CA LEU A 498 -43.09 25.45 -12.84
C LEU A 498 -42.16 24.25 -13.07
N LEU A 499 -42.46 23.08 -12.50
CA LEU A 499 -41.73 21.83 -12.78
C LEU A 499 -41.78 21.43 -14.26
N GLU A 500 -42.95 21.56 -14.90
CA GLU A 500 -43.12 21.26 -16.32
C GLU A 500 -42.27 22.18 -17.21
N LYS A 501 -42.13 23.46 -16.85
CA LYS A 501 -41.19 24.38 -17.51
C LYS A 501 -39.73 24.01 -17.25
N LEU A 502 -39.35 23.73 -16.00
CA LEU A 502 -37.98 23.36 -15.62
C LEU A 502 -37.49 22.11 -16.38
N LYS A 503 -38.39 21.15 -16.63
CA LYS A 503 -38.11 19.94 -17.43
C LYS A 503 -37.67 20.21 -18.87
N GLY A 504 -37.96 21.40 -19.42
CA GLY A 504 -37.58 21.82 -20.77
C GLY A 504 -36.26 22.59 -20.86
N ILE A 505 -35.60 22.92 -19.74
CA ILE A 505 -34.40 23.78 -19.72
C ILE A 505 -33.13 22.93 -19.97
N PRO A 506 -32.33 23.20 -21.02
CA PRO A 506 -31.15 22.40 -21.33
C PRO A 506 -30.09 22.37 -20.21
N GLN A 507 -29.96 23.47 -19.47
CA GLN A 507 -29.05 23.59 -18.32
C GLN A 507 -29.39 22.65 -17.15
N LEU A 508 -30.60 22.06 -17.15
CA LEU A 508 -31.10 21.17 -16.09
C LEU A 508 -31.28 19.72 -16.55
N GLU A 509 -30.69 19.32 -17.68
CA GLU A 509 -30.86 17.96 -18.23
C GLU A 509 -30.46 16.85 -17.22
N GLY A 510 -29.42 17.08 -16.40
CA GLY A 510 -29.01 16.16 -15.32
C GLY A 510 -30.00 15.99 -14.16
N GLN A 511 -31.10 16.74 -14.13
CA GLN A 511 -32.19 16.67 -13.14
C GLN A 511 -33.54 16.23 -13.74
N LYS A 512 -33.60 16.02 -15.06
CA LYS A 512 -34.80 15.69 -15.86
C LYS A 512 -35.53 14.42 -15.38
N ASP A 513 -34.79 13.41 -14.94
CA ASP A 513 -35.35 12.18 -14.38
C ASP A 513 -36.01 12.44 -13.02
N MET A 514 -35.37 13.22 -12.14
CA MET A 514 -35.91 13.58 -10.82
C MET A 514 -37.18 14.44 -10.94
N ILE A 515 -37.19 15.43 -11.86
CA ILE A 515 -38.39 16.23 -12.15
C ILE A 515 -39.52 15.32 -12.68
N THR A 516 -39.18 14.33 -13.52
CA THR A 516 -40.17 13.37 -14.05
C THR A 516 -40.73 12.46 -12.97
N TRP A 517 -39.90 11.99 -12.04
CA TRP A 517 -40.33 11.21 -10.87
C TRP A 517 -41.26 12.01 -9.95
N ILE A 518 -40.97 13.30 -9.71
CA ILE A 518 -41.82 14.17 -8.89
C ILE A 518 -43.20 14.36 -9.54
N LEU A 519 -43.26 14.61 -10.85
CA LEU A 519 -44.53 14.73 -11.59
C LEU A 519 -45.35 13.43 -11.52
N GLN A 520 -44.71 12.26 -11.67
CA GLN A 520 -45.36 10.96 -11.46
C GLN A 520 -45.85 10.75 -10.02
N MET A 521 -45.21 11.37 -9.02
CA MET A 521 -45.67 11.33 -7.64
C MET A 521 -46.87 12.26 -7.41
N PHE A 522 -46.91 13.46 -8.02
CA PHE A 522 -48.12 14.31 -8.07
C PHE A 522 -49.31 13.53 -8.64
N ASP A 523 -49.15 12.88 -9.79
CA ASP A 523 -50.19 12.02 -10.39
C ASP A 523 -50.58 10.83 -9.51
N THR A 524 -49.70 10.38 -8.62
CA THR A 524 -49.96 9.26 -7.70
C THR A 524 -50.74 9.70 -6.46
N VAL A 525 -50.39 10.84 -5.85
CA VAL A 525 -51.16 11.44 -4.73
C VAL A 525 -52.54 11.88 -5.23
N LYS A 526 -52.60 12.54 -6.40
CA LYS A 526 -53.85 12.92 -7.07
C LYS A 526 -54.83 11.74 -7.20
N ARG A 527 -54.37 10.60 -7.73
CA ARG A 527 -55.20 9.39 -7.89
C ARG A 527 -55.55 8.68 -6.57
N LEU A 528 -54.92 9.03 -5.45
CA LEU A 528 -55.31 8.54 -4.13
C LEU A 528 -56.43 9.41 -3.53
N ARG A 529 -56.35 10.73 -3.67
CA ARG A 529 -57.46 11.67 -3.35
C ARG A 529 -58.69 11.40 -4.25
N GLU A 530 -58.53 11.45 -5.57
CA GLU A 530 -59.65 11.30 -6.53
C GLU A 530 -60.40 9.94 -6.47
N LYS A 531 -59.83 8.93 -5.78
CA LYS A 531 -60.46 7.60 -5.65
C LYS A 531 -61.67 7.56 -4.71
N SER A 532 -61.79 8.49 -3.76
CA SER A 532 -62.90 8.49 -2.79
C SER A 532 -64.15 9.19 -3.31
N CYS A 533 -64.01 10.12 -4.27
CA CYS A 533 -65.10 10.97 -4.75
C CYS A 533 -66.22 10.26 -5.55
N LEU A 534 -66.13 8.95 -5.78
CA LEU A 534 -67.01 8.21 -6.72
C LEU A 534 -68.16 7.43 -6.03
N VAL A 535 -68.59 7.84 -4.84
CA VAL A 535 -69.61 7.11 -4.03
C VAL A 535 -70.95 7.86 -3.88
N VAL A 536 -71.20 8.93 -4.66
CA VAL A 536 -72.51 9.65 -4.68
C VAL A 536 -72.97 10.02 -6.10
N ALA A 537 -73.31 9.03 -6.94
CA ALA A 537 -74.08 9.27 -8.17
C ALA A 537 -74.88 8.03 -8.64
N SER A 538 -76.20 8.22 -8.73
CA SER A 538 -77.26 7.28 -9.08
C SER A 538 -77.04 6.37 -10.31
N THR A 539 -77.06 5.05 -10.06
CA THR A 539 -77.80 4.01 -10.81
C THR A 539 -78.31 4.29 -12.24
N SER A 540 -77.69 3.69 -13.26
CA SER A 540 -78.41 3.13 -14.43
C SER A 540 -77.52 2.25 -15.32
N GLY A 541 -78.00 1.06 -15.72
CA GLY A 541 -77.58 0.40 -16.96
C GLY A 541 -76.41 -0.59 -16.88
N LEU A 542 -76.75 -1.88 -16.90
CA LEU A 542 -75.97 -2.96 -17.57
C LEU A 542 -75.71 -2.52 -19.05
N GLU A 543 -74.68 -2.95 -19.79
CA GLU A 543 -74.12 -4.30 -19.89
C GLU A 543 -72.82 -4.32 -20.75
N SER A 544 -71.81 -5.13 -20.38
CA SER A 544 -71.04 -6.02 -21.29
C SER A 544 -69.70 -6.49 -20.67
N ILE A 545 -69.59 -7.79 -20.41
CA ILE A 545 -68.31 -8.46 -20.10
C ILE A 545 -67.82 -9.13 -21.39
N LYS A 546 -66.65 -8.73 -21.92
CA LYS A 546 -65.69 -9.48 -22.78
C LYS A 546 -64.71 -8.56 -23.53
N SER A 547 -63.46 -8.43 -23.06
CA SER A 547 -62.37 -7.86 -23.89
C SER A 547 -60.93 -8.04 -23.36
N GLU A 548 -60.69 -8.32 -22.07
CA GLU A 548 -59.34 -8.19 -21.51
C GLU A 548 -58.36 -9.36 -21.77
N GLU A 549 -58.82 -10.62 -21.89
CA GLU A 549 -57.94 -11.79 -22.04
C GLU A 549 -57.14 -11.83 -23.38
N ILE A 550 -57.54 -11.06 -24.39
CA ILE A 550 -56.91 -11.07 -25.73
C ILE A 550 -55.75 -10.06 -25.86
N THR A 551 -55.65 -9.11 -24.93
CA THR A 551 -54.62 -8.05 -24.97
C THR A 551 -53.29 -8.51 -24.38
N HIS A 552 -53.33 -9.24 -23.26
CA HIS A 552 -52.14 -9.52 -22.46
C HIS A 552 -51.15 -10.49 -23.13
N ASP A 553 -51.63 -11.44 -23.94
CA ASP A 553 -50.76 -12.33 -24.74
C ASP A 553 -50.23 -11.65 -26.02
N LYS A 554 -50.98 -10.69 -26.60
CA LYS A 554 -50.46 -9.84 -27.69
C LYS A 554 -49.26 -9.02 -27.21
N GLU A 555 -49.37 -8.36 -26.06
CA GLU A 555 -48.27 -7.55 -25.54
C GLU A 555 -47.05 -8.41 -25.14
N LYS A 556 -47.29 -9.60 -24.58
CA LYS A 556 -46.25 -10.59 -24.27
C LYS A 556 -45.54 -11.11 -25.52
N ALA A 557 -46.28 -11.37 -26.60
CA ALA A 557 -45.72 -11.74 -27.90
C ALA A 557 -44.93 -10.59 -28.54
N GLU A 558 -45.41 -9.34 -28.42
CA GLU A 558 -44.71 -8.17 -28.94
C GLU A 558 -43.43 -7.86 -28.14
N ARG A 559 -43.47 -7.92 -26.80
CA ARG A 559 -42.27 -7.81 -25.94
C ARG A 559 -41.27 -8.93 -26.27
N LYS A 560 -41.72 -10.17 -26.53
CA LYS A 560 -40.84 -11.26 -26.99
C LYS A 560 -40.22 -10.96 -28.36
N ARG A 561 -41.01 -10.47 -29.34
CA ARG A 561 -40.50 -10.02 -30.65
C ARG A 561 -39.52 -8.86 -30.53
N LYS A 562 -39.77 -7.87 -29.67
CA LYS A 562 -38.86 -6.74 -29.42
C LYS A 562 -37.57 -7.18 -28.71
N ALA A 563 -37.65 -8.10 -27.74
CA ALA A 563 -36.47 -8.69 -27.10
C ALA A 563 -35.65 -9.53 -28.08
N GLU A 564 -36.30 -10.31 -28.95
CA GLU A 564 -35.65 -11.13 -29.98
C GLU A 564 -35.05 -10.27 -31.10
N ALA A 565 -35.75 -9.23 -31.56
CA ALA A 565 -35.21 -8.23 -32.48
C ALA A 565 -34.05 -7.44 -31.86
N ALA A 566 -34.09 -7.11 -30.56
CA ALA A 566 -32.99 -6.49 -29.85
C ALA A 566 -31.83 -7.47 -29.56
N ARG A 567 -32.09 -8.78 -29.53
CA ARG A 567 -31.04 -9.82 -29.53
C ARG A 567 -30.41 -9.94 -30.91
N LEU A 568 -31.21 -10.01 -31.98
CA LEU A 568 -30.76 -10.00 -33.37
C LEU A 568 -30.00 -8.71 -33.72
N HIS A 569 -30.43 -7.54 -33.22
CA HIS A 569 -29.74 -6.28 -33.43
C HIS A 569 -28.42 -6.23 -32.65
N ARG A 570 -28.38 -6.67 -31.39
CA ARG A 570 -27.10 -6.80 -30.63
C ARG A 570 -26.19 -7.89 -31.19
N GLN A 571 -26.74 -8.97 -31.73
CA GLN A 571 -25.98 -10.02 -32.43
C GLN A 571 -25.50 -9.55 -33.80
N LYS A 572 -26.25 -8.68 -34.51
CA LYS A 572 -25.85 -8.05 -35.77
C LYS A 572 -24.85 -6.91 -35.54
N ILE A 573 -24.92 -6.19 -34.42
CA ILE A 573 -23.89 -5.23 -33.99
C ILE A 573 -22.65 -5.98 -33.49
N MET A 574 -22.76 -7.08 -32.74
CA MET A 574 -21.58 -7.90 -32.40
C MET A 574 -21.00 -8.60 -33.64
N ALA A 575 -21.82 -8.99 -34.61
CA ALA A 575 -21.35 -9.49 -35.90
C ALA A 575 -20.77 -8.38 -36.78
N GLN A 576 -21.26 -7.14 -36.72
CA GLN A 576 -20.63 -6.00 -37.40
C GLN A 576 -19.35 -5.54 -36.69
N MET A 577 -19.29 -5.56 -35.35
CA MET A 577 -18.06 -5.32 -34.60
C MET A 577 -17.04 -6.43 -34.85
N SER A 578 -17.48 -7.69 -34.93
CA SER A 578 -16.62 -8.84 -35.26
C SER A 578 -16.22 -8.86 -36.74
N ALA A 579 -17.07 -8.42 -37.66
CA ALA A 579 -16.73 -8.25 -39.08
C ALA A 579 -15.90 -6.99 -39.35
N LEU A 580 -16.06 -5.93 -38.55
CA LEU A 580 -15.18 -4.77 -38.57
C LEU A 580 -13.84 -5.08 -37.89
N GLN A 581 -13.82 -5.87 -36.81
CA GLN A 581 -12.57 -6.42 -36.25
C GLN A 581 -11.91 -7.38 -37.25
N LYS A 582 -12.64 -8.25 -37.95
CA LYS A 582 -12.07 -9.09 -39.02
C LYS A 582 -11.56 -8.24 -40.17
N ASN A 583 -12.34 -7.31 -40.73
CA ASN A 583 -11.87 -6.39 -41.77
C ASN A 583 -10.70 -5.52 -41.29
N PHE A 584 -10.65 -5.14 -40.00
CA PHE A 584 -9.54 -4.40 -39.40
C PHE A 584 -8.30 -5.29 -39.30
N ILE A 585 -8.43 -6.51 -38.79
CA ILE A 585 -7.36 -7.52 -38.75
C ILE A 585 -6.91 -7.92 -40.17
N GLU A 586 -7.79 -7.95 -41.17
CA GLU A 586 -7.43 -8.28 -42.56
C GLU A 586 -6.83 -7.08 -43.31
N THR A 587 -7.20 -5.84 -42.99
CA THR A 587 -6.53 -4.63 -43.51
C THR A 587 -5.22 -4.31 -42.78
N HIS A 588 -5.06 -4.78 -41.55
CA HIS A 588 -3.86 -4.60 -40.72
C HIS A 588 -3.14 -5.95 -40.49
N LYS A 589 -3.34 -6.93 -41.37
CA LYS A 589 -2.87 -8.33 -41.19
C LYS A 589 -1.36 -8.41 -41.02
N LEU A 590 -0.65 -7.67 -41.87
CA LEU A 590 0.79 -7.42 -41.85
C LEU A 590 1.33 -6.83 -40.52
N MET A 591 0.48 -6.37 -39.60
CA MET A 591 0.88 -5.93 -38.26
C MET A 591 0.49 -6.89 -37.12
N TYR A 592 -0.36 -7.89 -37.37
CA TYR A 592 -0.73 -8.90 -36.38
C TYR A 592 -0.07 -10.27 -36.63
N ASP A 593 0.13 -10.64 -37.91
CA ASP A 593 0.77 -11.90 -38.32
C ASP A 593 2.22 -12.04 -37.79
N ASN A 594 2.86 -10.93 -37.40
CA ASN A 594 4.19 -10.92 -36.77
C ASN A 594 4.23 -11.32 -35.27
N THR A 595 3.10 -11.70 -34.66
CA THR A 595 2.99 -11.74 -33.18
C THR A 595 2.38 -13.00 -32.56
N SER A 596 1.96 -14.00 -33.35
CA SER A 596 1.34 -15.24 -32.80
C SER A 596 1.64 -16.49 -33.62
N GLU A 597 1.95 -17.58 -32.90
CA GLU A 597 1.94 -19.00 -33.30
C GLU A 597 3.00 -19.51 -34.30
N ILE A 598 4.09 -20.05 -33.75
CA ILE A 598 4.80 -21.20 -34.34
C ILE A 598 4.28 -22.49 -33.67
N THR A 599 3.24 -23.11 -34.23
CA THR A 599 2.79 -24.48 -33.86
C THR A 599 2.21 -25.26 -35.05
N GLY A 600 3.07 -25.64 -36.00
CA GLY A 600 3.07 -26.93 -36.70
C GLY A 600 1.88 -27.40 -37.57
N LYS A 601 2.13 -27.43 -38.89
CA LYS A 601 1.69 -28.48 -39.88
C LYS A 601 0.19 -28.55 -40.25
N GLU A 602 -0.22 -28.99 -41.44
CA GLU A 602 0.48 -29.64 -42.58
C GLU A 602 -0.24 -29.33 -43.92
N ASP A 603 0.51 -29.31 -45.05
CA ASP A 603 0.08 -29.43 -46.47
C ASP A 603 -0.95 -28.42 -47.09
N SER A 604 -0.90 -28.03 -48.38
CA SER A 604 -0.11 -28.49 -49.55
C SER A 604 0.16 -27.40 -50.63
N ILE A 605 1.42 -27.30 -51.09
CA ILE A 605 1.93 -27.12 -52.48
C ILE A 605 1.26 -26.08 -53.44
N MET A 606 1.97 -24.99 -53.79
CA MET A 606 2.54 -24.72 -55.15
C MET A 606 3.34 -23.39 -55.21
N GLU A 607 4.57 -23.48 -55.75
CA GLU A 607 5.32 -22.58 -56.67
C GLU A 607 4.93 -21.08 -56.83
N GLU A 608 5.86 -20.12 -56.99
CA GLU A 608 7.33 -20.07 -56.79
C GLU A 608 7.81 -18.59 -56.87
N GLU A 609 8.56 -18.07 -55.89
CA GLU A 609 9.56 -16.98 -56.07
C GLU A 609 10.41 -16.84 -54.79
N SER A 610 11.72 -16.58 -54.90
CA SER A 610 12.69 -16.91 -53.85
C SER A 610 13.28 -15.73 -53.07
N PRO A 611 13.15 -15.69 -51.73
CA PRO A 611 14.09 -15.02 -50.85
C PRO A 611 15.22 -15.98 -50.45
N SER A 612 16.45 -15.48 -50.38
CA SER A 612 17.64 -16.27 -50.02
C SER A 612 17.55 -16.85 -48.60
N ALA A 613 17.92 -18.12 -48.45
CA ALA A 613 17.86 -18.84 -47.16
C ALA A 613 18.61 -18.12 -46.02
N VAL A 614 17.88 -17.79 -44.96
CA VAL A 614 18.49 -17.44 -43.66
C VAL A 614 19.02 -18.73 -43.06
N SER A 615 20.34 -18.90 -43.11
CA SER A 615 21.04 -20.05 -42.54
C SER A 615 20.72 -20.21 -41.05
N GLU A 616 20.58 -21.46 -40.59
CA GLU A 616 20.43 -21.81 -39.18
C GLU A 616 21.57 -21.20 -38.35
N CYS A 617 21.29 -20.07 -37.70
CA CYS A 617 22.28 -19.38 -36.89
C CYS A 617 22.53 -20.17 -35.60
N SER A 618 23.68 -20.84 -35.56
CA SER A 618 24.26 -21.47 -34.37
C SER A 618 24.09 -20.57 -33.14
N ARG A 619 23.21 -20.95 -32.19
CA ARG A 619 22.99 -20.17 -30.95
C ARG A 619 24.09 -20.36 -29.90
N ILE A 620 25.28 -20.80 -30.31
CA ILE A 620 26.40 -21.11 -29.40
C ILE A 620 27.10 -19.82 -28.98
N ALA A 621 27.34 -19.61 -27.69
CA ALA A 621 27.99 -18.41 -27.17
C ALA A 621 29.53 -18.46 -27.24
N LEU A 622 30.14 -19.64 -27.08
CA LEU A 622 31.59 -19.81 -26.89
C LEU A 622 32.29 -20.55 -28.03
N GLY A 623 33.58 -20.26 -28.24
CA GLY A 623 34.44 -21.00 -29.16
C GLY A 623 34.26 -20.67 -30.64
N PRO A 624 34.80 -21.51 -31.55
CA PRO A 624 34.85 -21.21 -32.99
C PRO A 624 33.52 -21.38 -33.72
N LYS A 625 32.53 -22.08 -33.14
CA LYS A 625 31.16 -22.23 -33.68
C LYS A 625 30.20 -21.14 -33.17
N ARG A 626 30.73 -20.08 -32.56
CA ARG A 626 29.95 -18.99 -31.94
C ARG A 626 28.99 -18.34 -32.95
N GLY A 627 27.76 -18.11 -32.53
CA GLY A 627 26.74 -17.39 -33.30
C GLY A 627 27.07 -15.91 -33.50
N PRO A 628 26.49 -15.27 -34.54
CA PRO A 628 26.59 -13.82 -34.70
C PRO A 628 25.97 -13.13 -33.48
N ALA A 629 26.64 -12.10 -32.98
CA ALA A 629 26.02 -11.19 -32.02
C ALA A 629 25.01 -10.31 -32.77
N LEU A 630 23.73 -10.42 -32.43
CA LEU A 630 22.69 -9.57 -33.02
C LEU A 630 22.79 -8.16 -32.40
N THR A 631 23.55 -7.28 -33.04
CA THR A 631 23.52 -5.84 -32.76
C THR A 631 22.23 -5.26 -33.32
N GLU A 632 21.13 -5.46 -32.59
CA GLU A 632 19.90 -4.71 -32.80
C GLU A 632 20.16 -3.20 -32.68
N LYS A 633 19.35 -2.39 -33.37
CA LYS A 633 19.42 -0.93 -33.25
C LYS A 633 18.78 -0.49 -31.94
N GLU A 634 19.53 -0.62 -30.87
CA GLU A 634 19.11 -0.26 -29.52
C GLU A 634 18.90 1.26 -29.42
N VAL A 635 17.64 1.70 -29.50
CA VAL A 635 17.21 3.08 -29.27
C VAL A 635 16.72 3.20 -27.84
N LEU A 636 17.30 4.12 -27.07
CA LEU A 636 16.98 4.33 -25.67
C LEU A 636 16.47 5.76 -25.44
N THR A 637 15.35 5.89 -24.74
CA THR A 637 14.78 7.17 -24.32
C THR A 637 15.46 7.66 -23.05
N CYS A 638 15.95 8.90 -23.04
CA CYS A 638 16.51 9.54 -21.85
C CYS A 638 15.39 10.01 -20.92
N ILE A 639 15.29 9.47 -19.69
CA ILE A 639 14.23 9.82 -18.73
C ILE A 639 14.18 11.31 -18.35
N LEU A 640 15.31 12.04 -18.48
CA LEU A 640 15.42 13.45 -18.08
C LEU A 640 14.96 14.45 -19.16
N CYS A 641 15.23 14.19 -20.44
CA CYS A 641 14.86 15.08 -21.56
C CYS A 641 13.81 14.50 -22.51
N GLN A 642 13.44 13.22 -22.34
CA GLN A 642 12.52 12.45 -23.19
C GLN A 642 12.98 12.31 -24.65
N GLU A 643 14.25 12.62 -24.95
CA GLU A 643 14.86 12.39 -26.26
C GLU A 643 15.19 10.90 -26.44
N GLU A 644 14.91 10.36 -27.63
CA GLU A 644 15.29 9.01 -28.05
C GLU A 644 16.63 9.04 -28.79
N GLN A 645 17.55 8.13 -28.42
CA GLN A 645 18.88 8.08 -29.02
C GLN A 645 19.33 6.63 -29.27
N GLU A 646 19.76 6.34 -30.50
CA GLU A 646 20.39 5.07 -30.89
C GLU A 646 21.77 4.93 -30.22
N VAL A 647 22.06 3.78 -29.61
CA VAL A 647 23.32 3.53 -28.90
C VAL A 647 24.45 3.22 -29.88
N LYS A 648 25.10 4.28 -30.36
CA LYS A 648 26.39 4.27 -31.07
C LYS A 648 27.40 5.05 -30.22
N LEU A 649 28.69 4.70 -30.23
CA LEU A 649 29.62 5.38 -29.31
C LEU A 649 29.80 6.90 -29.64
N GLU A 650 29.49 7.38 -30.87
CA GLU A 650 29.64 8.83 -31.43
C GLU A 650 28.43 9.55 -30.66
N ASN A 651 27.30 8.86 -30.44
CA ASN A 651 26.16 9.46 -29.77
C ASN A 651 26.47 9.69 -28.28
N ASN A 652 25.69 10.57 -27.63
CA ASN A 652 25.97 10.96 -26.24
C ASN A 652 25.90 9.70 -25.36
N ALA A 653 26.93 9.46 -24.54
CA ALA A 653 26.97 8.27 -23.69
C ALA A 653 25.69 8.17 -22.85
N MET A 654 25.16 6.96 -22.68
CA MET A 654 23.97 6.67 -21.89
C MET A 654 24.37 6.00 -20.58
N VAL A 655 23.73 6.40 -19.47
CA VAL A 655 24.03 5.91 -18.12
C VAL A 655 22.77 5.46 -17.39
N LEU A 656 22.97 4.60 -16.39
CA LEU A 656 21.96 4.05 -15.49
C LEU A 656 22.39 4.34 -14.05
N SER A 657 21.43 4.73 -13.20
CA SER A 657 21.69 4.85 -11.76
C SER A 657 21.69 3.47 -11.11
N ALA A 658 22.74 3.19 -10.31
CA ALA A 658 22.93 1.91 -9.64
C ALA A 658 23.15 2.10 -8.12
N CYS A 659 22.38 1.35 -7.33
CA CYS A 659 22.52 1.24 -5.89
C CYS A 659 23.48 0.09 -5.55
N VAL A 660 24.53 0.38 -4.78
CA VAL A 660 25.55 -0.59 -4.35
C VAL A 660 25.42 -0.82 -2.86
N GLN A 661 25.28 -2.08 -2.45
CA GLN A 661 25.11 -2.47 -1.04
C GLN A 661 25.84 -3.78 -0.72
N LYS A 662 26.20 -3.98 0.55
CA LYS A 662 26.63 -5.30 1.04
C LYS A 662 25.43 -6.22 1.21
N SER A 663 25.63 -7.52 1.00
CA SER A 663 24.61 -8.54 1.20
C SER A 663 25.18 -9.79 1.84
N THR A 664 24.36 -10.45 2.65
CA THR A 664 24.62 -11.79 3.21
C THR A 664 23.70 -12.86 2.60
N ALA A 665 22.99 -12.55 1.49
CA ALA A 665 21.97 -13.43 0.90
C ALA A 665 22.44 -14.83 0.47
N LEU A 666 23.74 -15.01 0.18
CA LEU A 666 24.33 -16.28 -0.27
C LEU A 666 25.08 -17.07 0.82
N THR A 667 25.21 -16.53 2.05
CA THR A 667 25.99 -17.16 3.15
C THR A 667 25.56 -18.58 3.46
N GLN A 668 26.47 -19.54 3.59
CA GLN A 668 26.14 -20.88 4.07
C GLN A 668 26.12 -20.95 5.62
N HIS A 669 26.83 -20.03 6.31
CA HIS A 669 26.94 -20.01 7.77
C HIS A 669 26.56 -18.66 8.41
N ARG A 670 25.25 -18.42 8.60
CA ARG A 670 24.74 -17.28 9.37
C ARG A 670 25.32 -17.23 10.80
N GLY A 671 25.62 -16.03 11.28
CA GLY A 671 25.91 -15.75 12.70
C GLY A 671 27.37 -15.86 13.14
N LYS A 672 28.29 -16.33 12.28
CA LYS A 672 29.74 -16.11 12.51
C LYS A 672 30.01 -14.60 12.49
N PRO A 673 30.77 -14.03 13.45
CA PRO A 673 31.15 -12.63 13.40
C PRO A 673 32.09 -12.40 12.21
N ALA A 674 31.77 -11.45 11.35
CA ALA A 674 32.67 -11.00 10.30
C ALA A 674 33.89 -10.33 10.97
N GLY A 675 35.02 -11.04 11.01
CA GLY A 675 36.27 -10.54 11.59
C GLY A 675 36.71 -9.24 10.92
N LEU A 676 37.37 -8.35 11.67
CA LEU A 676 37.67 -6.96 11.33
C LEU A 676 38.16 -6.76 9.87
N LEU A 677 37.21 -6.48 8.97
CA LEU A 677 37.47 -6.29 7.55
C LEU A 677 38.11 -4.93 7.29
N GLY A 678 39.31 -4.95 6.71
CA GLY A 678 40.00 -3.75 6.21
C GLY A 678 41.40 -4.07 5.68
N GLU A 679 42.20 -4.78 6.47
CA GLU A 679 43.65 -4.94 6.21
C GLU A 679 44.06 -6.37 5.81
N SER A 680 43.41 -7.41 6.34
CA SER A 680 43.83 -8.82 6.16
C SER A 680 43.00 -9.63 5.16
N LEU A 681 42.04 -9.01 4.45
CA LEU A 681 41.19 -9.72 3.47
C LEU A 681 41.65 -9.44 2.04
N ASP A 682 41.90 -10.49 1.27
CA ASP A 682 42.21 -10.44 -0.16
C ASP A 682 40.95 -10.70 -1.00
N PRO A 683 40.31 -9.67 -1.59
CA PRO A 683 39.08 -9.85 -2.34
C PRO A 683 39.26 -10.52 -3.71
N LEU A 684 40.49 -10.89 -4.11
CA LEU A 684 40.73 -11.67 -5.32
C LEU A 684 40.25 -13.12 -5.20
N PHE A 685 40.26 -13.68 -3.99
CA PHE A 685 39.93 -15.08 -3.72
C PHE A 685 38.75 -15.14 -2.73
N MET A 686 37.53 -15.22 -3.26
CA MET A 686 36.32 -15.26 -2.43
C MET A 686 36.04 -16.67 -1.91
N ASP A 687 35.79 -16.77 -0.60
CA ASP A 687 35.49 -18.01 0.11
C ASP A 687 34.15 -18.64 -0.35
N PRO A 688 34.06 -19.97 -0.53
CA PRO A 688 32.84 -20.66 -0.92
C PRO A 688 31.60 -20.45 -0.04
N ASP A 689 31.74 -20.07 1.24
CA ASP A 689 30.64 -19.72 2.15
C ASP A 689 29.86 -18.50 1.64
N LEU A 690 30.52 -17.57 0.92
CA LEU A 690 29.95 -16.29 0.47
C LEU A 690 29.30 -15.51 1.64
N ALA A 691 29.94 -15.54 2.81
CA ALA A 691 29.47 -14.93 4.06
C ALA A 691 29.02 -13.46 3.91
N HIS A 692 29.69 -12.72 3.02
CA HIS A 692 29.26 -11.42 2.53
C HIS A 692 29.73 -11.19 1.09
N GLY A 693 28.95 -10.45 0.31
CA GLY A 693 29.35 -9.93 -1.00
C GLY A 693 28.84 -8.52 -1.24
N THR A 694 29.17 -7.98 -2.40
CA THR A 694 28.70 -6.65 -2.86
C THR A 694 27.72 -6.84 -4.01
N TYR A 695 26.53 -6.26 -3.88
CA TYR A 695 25.46 -6.34 -4.87
C TYR A 695 25.22 -4.97 -5.51
N ALA A 696 25.06 -4.94 -6.83
CA ALA A 696 24.72 -3.73 -7.57
C ALA A 696 23.38 -3.90 -8.31
N GLY A 697 22.35 -3.16 -7.88
CA GLY A 697 21.04 -3.13 -8.54
C GLY A 697 20.81 -1.79 -9.25
N SER A 698 20.13 -1.79 -10.40
CA SER A 698 19.79 -0.55 -11.13
C SER A 698 18.29 -0.26 -11.10
N CYS A 699 17.92 1.02 -11.20
CA CYS A 699 16.52 1.42 -11.34
C CYS A 699 15.95 1.18 -12.75
N GLY A 700 16.76 0.70 -13.72
CA GLY A 700 16.36 0.46 -15.11
C GLY A 700 16.18 1.70 -16.00
N HIS A 701 16.10 2.91 -15.42
CA HIS A 701 15.88 4.17 -16.15
C HIS A 701 17.18 4.72 -16.74
N VAL A 702 17.25 4.80 -18.07
CA VAL A 702 18.40 5.31 -18.81
C VAL A 702 18.34 6.84 -18.93
N MET A 703 19.49 7.50 -18.88
CA MET A 703 19.63 8.94 -19.15
C MET A 703 20.93 9.23 -19.91
N HIS A 704 20.96 10.29 -20.72
CA HIS A 704 22.23 10.75 -21.29
C HIS A 704 23.19 11.15 -20.17
N ALA A 705 24.43 10.64 -20.20
CA ALA A 705 25.59 11.15 -19.47
C ALA A 705 25.74 12.68 -19.65
N VAL A 706 25.28 13.21 -20.79
CA VAL A 706 25.31 14.63 -21.13
C VAL A 706 24.18 15.42 -20.45
N CYS A 707 22.99 14.84 -20.26
CA CYS A 707 21.92 15.42 -19.45
C CYS A 707 22.19 15.27 -17.94
N TRP A 708 22.98 14.27 -17.56
CA TRP A 708 23.48 14.04 -16.21
C TRP A 708 24.69 14.93 -15.86
N GLN A 709 25.62 15.19 -16.80
CA GLN A 709 26.92 15.79 -16.49
C GLN A 709 27.67 16.56 -17.62
N LYS A 710 27.13 16.64 -18.85
CA LYS A 710 27.75 17.17 -20.11
C LYS A 710 28.93 16.35 -20.72
N LEU A 711 29.04 16.44 -22.06
CA LEU A 711 30.15 16.04 -22.98
C LEU A 711 30.45 14.54 -23.32
N ASN A 712 30.09 14.15 -24.56
CA ASN A 712 30.95 13.65 -25.69
C ASN A 712 32.09 12.59 -25.48
N LYS A 713 32.56 11.74 -26.44
CA LYS A 713 32.12 11.27 -27.80
C LYS A 713 33.05 10.12 -28.35
N PHE A 714 32.48 9.13 -29.08
CA PHE A 714 32.94 8.30 -30.23
C PHE A 714 33.63 6.88 -30.17
N THR A 715 33.68 6.20 -31.35
CA THR A 715 33.82 4.74 -31.70
C THR A 715 35.25 4.39 -32.22
N PRO A 716 35.56 3.28 -32.99
CA PRO A 716 34.93 1.96 -33.22
C PRO A 716 35.88 0.71 -33.14
N ASN A 717 35.23 -0.46 -33.29
CA ASN A 717 35.62 -1.81 -33.75
C ASN A 717 36.87 -2.02 -34.65
N ALA A 718 37.42 -3.26 -34.67
CA ALA A 718 37.45 -4.13 -35.88
C ALA A 718 37.89 -5.61 -35.62
N GLU A 719 37.32 -6.56 -36.37
CA GLU A 719 37.76 -7.98 -36.43
C GLU A 719 39.06 -8.13 -37.26
N ALA A 720 39.85 -9.23 -37.26
CA ALA A 720 39.58 -10.66 -37.01
C ALA A 720 40.85 -11.43 -36.51
N LEU A 721 40.79 -12.78 -36.40
CA LEU A 721 41.88 -13.80 -36.50
C LEU A 721 41.49 -15.10 -35.74
N SER A 722 41.14 -16.19 -36.43
CA SER A 722 40.51 -17.40 -35.83
C SER A 722 41.20 -18.76 -36.04
N GLN A 723 42.26 -18.87 -36.83
CA GLN A 723 42.70 -20.18 -37.37
C GLN A 723 43.94 -20.81 -36.71
N LEU A 724 44.29 -20.43 -35.47
CA LEU A 724 45.58 -20.81 -34.84
C LEU A 724 45.55 -21.22 -33.35
N LEU A 725 44.38 -21.40 -32.72
CA LEU A 725 44.27 -21.53 -31.25
C LEU A 725 43.66 -22.88 -30.79
N THR A 726 44.52 -23.81 -30.37
CA THR A 726 44.15 -25.05 -29.65
C THR A 726 44.50 -24.93 -28.16
N LEU A 727 43.80 -25.66 -27.27
CA LEU A 727 43.98 -25.56 -25.80
C LEU A 727 45.46 -25.65 -25.36
N ALA A 728 46.17 -26.69 -25.80
CA ALA A 728 47.57 -26.89 -25.44
C ALA A 728 48.48 -25.73 -25.91
N ARG A 729 48.27 -25.22 -27.12
CA ARG A 729 49.05 -24.10 -27.68
C ARG A 729 48.65 -22.76 -27.06
N TRP A 730 47.41 -22.62 -26.60
CA TRP A 730 46.94 -21.48 -25.80
C TRP A 730 47.60 -21.47 -24.41
N ILE A 731 47.66 -22.60 -23.69
CA ILE A 731 48.41 -22.71 -22.42
C ILE A 731 49.89 -22.36 -22.62
N GLN A 732 50.54 -22.88 -23.66
CA GLN A 732 51.93 -22.52 -24.00
C GLN A 732 52.08 -21.02 -24.28
N THR A 733 51.15 -20.40 -25.00
CA THR A 733 51.17 -18.96 -25.32
C THR A 733 50.99 -18.09 -24.07
N VAL A 734 50.12 -18.50 -23.15
CA VAL A 734 49.91 -17.83 -21.85
C VAL A 734 51.17 -17.92 -20.98
N LEU A 735 51.75 -19.12 -20.85
CA LEU A 735 52.99 -19.32 -20.08
C LEU A 735 54.17 -18.56 -20.69
N ALA A 736 54.30 -18.53 -22.02
CA ALA A 736 55.34 -17.76 -22.71
C ALA A 736 55.22 -16.25 -22.43
N ARG A 737 54.00 -15.69 -22.46
CA ARG A 737 53.75 -14.26 -22.14
C ARG A 737 54.04 -13.94 -20.67
N ILE A 738 53.67 -14.82 -19.73
CA ILE A 738 54.00 -14.66 -18.31
C ILE A 738 55.51 -14.78 -18.07
N SER A 739 56.22 -15.65 -18.78
CA SER A 739 57.69 -15.75 -18.68
C SER A 739 58.40 -14.51 -19.23
N GLY A 740 57.90 -13.91 -20.31
CA GLY A 740 58.40 -12.64 -20.85
C GLY A 740 58.21 -11.46 -19.88
N TYR A 741 57.07 -11.41 -19.19
CA TYR A 741 56.82 -10.45 -18.11
C TYR A 741 57.84 -10.59 -16.97
N ASN A 742 58.10 -11.83 -16.51
CA ASN A 742 59.10 -12.09 -15.47
C ASN A 742 60.52 -11.70 -15.92
N MET A 743 60.87 -11.92 -17.20
CA MET A 743 62.18 -11.54 -17.75
C MET A 743 62.40 -10.01 -17.78
N LYS A 744 61.36 -9.20 -18.03
CA LYS A 744 61.46 -7.72 -18.01
C LYS A 744 61.69 -7.15 -16.59
N HIS A 745 61.23 -7.83 -15.54
CA HIS A 745 61.24 -7.31 -14.16
C HIS A 745 62.25 -7.94 -13.20
N ALA A 746 62.92 -9.04 -13.58
CA ALA A 746 63.92 -9.70 -12.75
C ALA A 746 65.24 -8.91 -12.66
N LYS A 747 65.40 -8.08 -11.62
CA LYS A 747 66.70 -7.50 -11.24
C LYS A 747 67.62 -8.56 -10.60
N GLY A 748 68.24 -9.37 -11.45
CA GLY A 748 69.51 -10.05 -11.13
C GLY A 748 69.42 -11.31 -10.30
N GLU A 749 68.75 -12.35 -10.81
CA GLU A 749 69.25 -13.74 -10.80
C GLU A 749 68.39 -14.59 -11.76
N ALA A 750 68.97 -15.65 -12.34
CA ALA A 750 68.32 -16.44 -13.39
C ALA A 750 67.63 -17.69 -12.79
N PRO A 751 66.29 -17.80 -12.81
CA PRO A 751 65.61 -19.01 -12.37
C PRO A 751 65.83 -20.14 -13.39
N ALA A 752 66.26 -21.31 -12.92
CA ALA A 752 66.45 -22.48 -13.77
C ALA A 752 65.09 -22.99 -14.29
N VAL A 753 64.94 -23.06 -15.62
CA VAL A 753 63.73 -23.57 -16.28
C VAL A 753 63.72 -25.10 -16.27
N PRO A 754 62.74 -25.78 -15.64
CA PRO A 754 62.60 -27.22 -15.76
C PRO A 754 62.08 -27.58 -17.14
N VAL A 755 62.88 -28.31 -17.92
CA VAL A 755 62.52 -28.68 -19.31
C VAL A 755 61.52 -29.83 -19.31
N LEU A 756 60.28 -29.54 -19.71
CA LEU A 756 59.27 -30.51 -20.14
C LEU A 756 58.75 -30.12 -21.52
N PHE A 757 58.54 -31.12 -22.37
CA PHE A 757 58.32 -31.01 -23.83
C PHE A 757 59.55 -30.45 -24.59
N ASN A 758 60.40 -31.35 -25.08
CA ASN A 758 61.49 -31.01 -25.99
C ASN A 758 61.53 -31.98 -27.17
N GLN A 759 61.12 -31.52 -28.36
CA GLN A 759 61.46 -32.16 -29.64
C GLN A 759 61.41 -31.14 -30.80
N GLY A 760 62.47 -30.33 -30.91
CA GLY A 760 62.98 -29.81 -32.19
C GLY A 760 62.27 -28.64 -32.88
N MET A 761 62.72 -27.41 -32.60
CA MET A 761 62.99 -26.37 -33.62
C MET A 761 64.03 -25.35 -33.06
N GLY A 762 64.66 -24.54 -33.91
CA GLY A 762 65.80 -23.67 -33.55
C GLY A 762 65.50 -22.17 -33.48
N ASP A 763 66.51 -21.38 -33.05
CA ASP A 763 66.59 -19.91 -33.01
C ASP A 763 65.40 -19.14 -32.41
N SER A 764 65.28 -19.26 -31.09
CA SER A 764 64.17 -18.78 -30.25
C SER A 764 63.99 -17.24 -30.13
N THR A 765 64.88 -16.41 -30.71
CA THR A 765 64.76 -14.94 -30.61
C THR A 765 63.96 -14.30 -31.73
N PHE A 766 63.87 -14.91 -32.91
CA PHE A 766 63.15 -14.31 -34.06
C PHE A 766 61.64 -14.65 -34.06
N GLU A 767 61.25 -15.85 -33.58
CA GLU A 767 59.83 -16.20 -33.43
C GLU A 767 59.13 -15.38 -32.34
N PHE A 768 59.84 -14.93 -31.31
CA PHE A 768 59.24 -14.28 -30.13
C PHE A 768 58.46 -13.00 -30.49
N HIS A 769 58.99 -12.17 -31.39
CA HIS A 769 58.26 -11.00 -31.89
C HIS A 769 57.09 -11.36 -32.80
N SER A 770 57.21 -12.43 -33.60
CA SER A 770 56.10 -12.91 -34.46
C SER A 770 54.92 -13.44 -33.64
N ILE A 771 55.18 -14.15 -32.53
CA ILE A 771 54.15 -14.67 -31.61
C ILE A 771 53.39 -13.54 -30.91
N LEU A 772 54.02 -12.40 -30.65
CA LEU A 772 53.38 -11.22 -30.06
C LEU A 772 52.42 -10.51 -31.04
N SER A 773 52.68 -10.59 -32.34
CA SER A 773 51.85 -9.96 -33.39
C SER A 773 50.59 -10.75 -33.79
N PHE A 774 50.41 -11.98 -33.29
CA PHE A 774 49.22 -12.78 -33.61
C PHE A 774 48.02 -12.49 -32.70
N GLY A 775 46.86 -12.29 -33.33
CA GLY A 775 45.57 -12.21 -32.66
C GLY A 775 45.33 -10.90 -31.91
N VAL A 776 45.89 -9.79 -32.40
CA VAL A 776 45.79 -8.44 -31.80
C VAL A 776 45.02 -7.44 -32.67
N GLN A 777 44.32 -6.50 -32.02
CA GLN A 777 43.65 -5.32 -32.59
C GLN A 777 44.02 -4.07 -31.77
N SER A 778 43.70 -2.87 -32.26
CA SER A 778 43.82 -1.64 -31.47
C SER A 778 42.89 -1.64 -30.25
N SER A 779 43.36 -1.15 -29.11
CA SER A 779 42.53 -0.98 -27.91
C SER A 779 41.37 0.00 -28.09
N VAL A 780 40.24 -0.30 -27.44
CA VAL A 780 39.06 0.59 -27.39
C VAL A 780 39.38 1.82 -26.53
N LYS A 781 39.19 3.03 -27.08
CA LYS A 781 39.49 4.29 -26.40
C LYS A 781 38.22 4.99 -25.93
N TYR A 782 37.97 4.95 -24.62
CA TYR A 782 36.88 5.69 -23.98
C TYR A 782 37.21 7.18 -23.81
N SER A 783 36.19 8.05 -23.87
CA SER A 783 36.31 9.47 -23.52
C SER A 783 36.65 9.66 -22.03
N ASN A 784 37.21 10.82 -21.69
CA ASN A 784 37.56 11.14 -20.30
C ASN A 784 36.31 11.12 -19.39
N SER A 785 35.17 11.65 -19.86
CA SER A 785 33.89 11.62 -19.13
C SER A 785 33.43 10.20 -18.77
N ILE A 786 33.60 9.23 -19.68
CA ILE A 786 33.30 7.82 -19.40
C ILE A 786 34.30 7.26 -18.37
N LYS A 787 35.60 7.57 -18.50
CA LYS A 787 36.64 7.09 -17.55
C LYS A 787 36.42 7.62 -16.14
N GLU A 788 36.07 8.90 -15.99
CA GLU A 788 35.75 9.53 -14.70
C GLU A 788 34.55 8.86 -14.03
N MET A 789 33.47 8.58 -14.77
CA MET A 789 32.31 7.82 -14.25
C MET A 789 32.68 6.39 -13.83
N VAL A 790 33.54 5.71 -14.61
CA VAL A 790 34.02 4.36 -14.30
C VAL A 790 34.88 4.35 -13.03
N ILE A 791 35.79 5.31 -12.86
CA ILE A 791 36.61 5.46 -11.64
C ILE A 791 35.72 5.75 -10.42
N LEU A 792 34.77 6.68 -10.54
CA LEU A 792 33.85 7.04 -9.46
C LEU A 792 33.01 5.84 -8.98
N PHE A 793 32.49 5.03 -9.90
CA PHE A 793 31.69 3.85 -9.56
C PHE A 793 32.54 2.70 -9.00
N ALA A 794 33.72 2.45 -9.56
CA ALA A 794 34.67 1.45 -9.03
C ALA A 794 35.14 1.81 -7.60
N THR A 795 35.48 3.07 -7.35
CA THR A 795 35.87 3.58 -6.03
C THR A 795 34.70 3.54 -5.04
N THR A 796 33.47 3.76 -5.51
CA THR A 796 32.25 3.59 -4.68
C THR A 796 32.02 2.12 -4.30
N ILE A 797 32.23 1.18 -5.23
CA ILE A 797 32.18 -0.27 -4.99
C ILE A 797 33.25 -0.69 -3.97
N TYR A 798 34.49 -0.23 -4.14
CA TYR A 798 35.60 -0.46 -3.20
C TYR A 798 35.27 0.05 -1.79
N ARG A 799 34.86 1.32 -1.67
CA ARG A 799 34.50 1.98 -0.39
C ARG A 799 33.39 1.23 0.35
N ILE A 800 32.30 0.88 -0.33
CA ILE A 800 31.14 0.20 0.28
C ILE A 800 31.47 -1.28 0.55
N GLY A 801 32.11 -1.96 -0.40
CA GLY A 801 32.42 -3.38 -0.35
C GLY A 801 33.51 -3.75 0.66
N LEU A 802 34.42 -2.84 1.01
CA LEU A 802 35.42 -3.05 2.07
C LEU A 802 35.18 -2.25 3.37
N LYS A 803 34.28 -1.25 3.39
CA LYS A 803 34.05 -0.31 4.51
C LYS A 803 35.27 0.56 4.87
N VAL A 804 36.10 0.85 3.87
CA VAL A 804 37.32 1.68 3.93
C VAL A 804 37.05 3.09 3.37
N PRO A 805 37.89 4.11 3.65
CA PRO A 805 37.84 5.39 2.93
C PRO A 805 38.03 5.18 1.41
N PRO A 806 37.55 6.10 0.55
CA PRO A 806 37.76 6.00 -0.90
C PRO A 806 39.24 6.19 -1.26
N ASP A 807 39.77 5.28 -2.06
CA ASP A 807 41.08 5.35 -2.72
C ASP A 807 40.91 4.79 -4.14
N GLU A 808 41.31 5.58 -5.15
CA GLU A 808 41.19 5.24 -6.57
C GLU A 808 42.40 4.42 -7.07
N LEU A 809 43.51 4.43 -6.31
CA LEU A 809 44.79 3.80 -6.65
C LEU A 809 45.01 2.47 -5.90
N ASP A 810 44.16 2.14 -4.93
CA ASP A 810 44.27 0.89 -4.16
C ASP A 810 44.20 -0.33 -5.09
N PRO A 811 45.13 -1.31 -4.95
CA PRO A 811 45.20 -2.46 -5.86
C PRO A 811 43.93 -3.33 -5.87
N ARG A 812 43.04 -3.22 -4.89
CA ARG A 812 41.80 -4.01 -4.73
C ARG A 812 40.61 -3.46 -5.51
N VAL A 813 40.64 -2.22 -6.00
CA VAL A 813 39.56 -1.60 -6.79
C VAL A 813 39.08 -2.50 -7.96
N PRO A 814 39.95 -3.03 -8.86
CA PRO A 814 39.51 -3.96 -9.91
C PRO A 814 38.95 -5.29 -9.36
N MET A 815 39.54 -5.84 -8.29
CA MET A 815 39.08 -7.09 -7.68
C MET A 815 37.63 -6.94 -7.17
N MET A 816 37.34 -5.83 -6.49
CA MET A 816 36.02 -5.52 -5.95
C MET A 816 34.98 -5.31 -7.06
N THR A 817 35.38 -4.74 -8.21
CA THR A 817 34.53 -4.66 -9.40
C THR A 817 34.17 -6.05 -9.95
N TRP A 818 35.16 -6.94 -10.12
CA TRP A 818 34.91 -8.30 -10.63
C TRP A 818 34.07 -9.14 -9.67
N SER A 819 34.35 -9.07 -8.36
CA SER A 819 33.54 -9.72 -7.32
C SER A 819 32.10 -9.20 -7.29
N THR A 820 31.89 -7.89 -7.43
CA THR A 820 30.52 -7.32 -7.48
C THR A 820 29.74 -7.84 -8.69
N CYS A 821 30.39 -8.00 -9.85
CA CYS A 821 29.78 -8.61 -11.03
C CYS A 821 29.42 -10.08 -10.78
N ALA A 822 30.37 -10.88 -10.28
CA ALA A 822 30.18 -12.30 -10.00
C ALA A 822 29.06 -12.56 -8.97
N PHE A 823 29.10 -11.85 -7.84
CA PHE A 823 28.10 -11.96 -6.76
C PHE A 823 26.71 -11.50 -7.22
N THR A 824 26.61 -10.44 -8.04
CA THR A 824 25.32 -9.96 -8.57
C THR A 824 24.69 -10.98 -9.53
N ILE A 825 25.48 -11.66 -10.36
CA ILE A 825 25.01 -12.76 -11.21
C ILE A 825 24.54 -13.95 -10.36
N GLN A 826 25.35 -14.40 -9.39
CA GLN A 826 24.99 -15.49 -8.48
C GLN A 826 23.72 -15.20 -7.66
N ALA A 827 23.53 -13.96 -7.21
CA ALA A 827 22.33 -13.55 -6.47
C ALA A 827 21.06 -13.61 -7.33
N ILE A 828 21.15 -13.24 -8.62
CA ILE A 828 20.02 -13.30 -9.55
C ILE A 828 19.71 -14.74 -9.99
N GLU A 829 20.73 -15.56 -10.23
CA GLU A 829 20.55 -17.00 -10.49
C GLU A 829 19.85 -17.68 -9.30
N ASN A 830 20.37 -17.48 -8.08
CA ASN A 830 19.81 -18.06 -6.86
C ASN A 830 18.34 -17.66 -6.65
N LEU A 831 17.96 -16.40 -6.91
CA LEU A 831 16.58 -15.93 -6.88
C LEU A 831 15.69 -16.66 -7.91
N LEU A 832 16.11 -16.73 -9.17
CA LEU A 832 15.35 -17.41 -10.23
C LEU A 832 15.20 -18.90 -9.93
N GLY A 833 16.26 -19.54 -9.43
CA GLY A 833 16.25 -20.93 -9.03
C GLY A 833 15.33 -21.20 -7.83
N ASP A 834 15.28 -20.30 -6.84
CA ASP A 834 14.42 -20.42 -5.65
C ASP A 834 12.93 -20.29 -6.00
N GLU A 835 12.60 -19.45 -6.98
CA GLU A 835 11.23 -19.31 -7.49
C GLU A 835 10.85 -20.36 -8.55
N GLY A 836 11.77 -21.23 -8.99
CA GLY A 836 11.52 -22.23 -10.04
C GLY A 836 11.24 -21.62 -11.41
N LYS A 837 12.06 -20.65 -11.81
CA LYS A 837 11.88 -19.80 -13.01
C LYS A 837 12.99 -19.99 -14.06
N PRO A 838 12.66 -19.77 -15.36
CA PRO A 838 13.61 -19.90 -16.46
C PRO A 838 14.69 -18.81 -16.38
N LEU A 839 15.87 -19.10 -16.94
CA LEU A 839 17.05 -18.26 -16.76
C LEU A 839 16.92 -16.88 -17.42
N PHE A 840 16.42 -16.82 -18.65
CA PHE A 840 16.26 -15.56 -19.39
C PHE A 840 14.80 -15.09 -19.42
N GLY A 841 13.83 -16.01 -19.51
CA GLY A 841 12.40 -15.70 -19.66
C GLY A 841 11.72 -15.06 -18.45
N ALA A 842 12.41 -14.93 -17.32
CA ALA A 842 11.86 -14.36 -16.08
C ALA A 842 12.68 -13.20 -15.48
N LEU A 843 13.71 -12.71 -16.20
CA LEU A 843 14.44 -11.51 -15.80
C LEU A 843 13.57 -10.25 -15.99
N GLN A 844 13.46 -9.42 -14.96
CA GLN A 844 12.81 -8.11 -15.07
C GLN A 844 13.68 -7.18 -15.92
N ASN A 845 13.08 -6.27 -16.70
CA ASN A 845 13.84 -5.32 -17.54
C ASN A 845 14.91 -4.53 -16.75
N ARG A 846 14.64 -4.17 -15.48
CA ARG A 846 15.63 -3.52 -14.58
C ARG A 846 16.84 -4.42 -14.24
N GLN A 847 16.63 -5.74 -14.14
CA GLN A 847 17.70 -6.72 -13.94
C GLN A 847 18.49 -6.95 -15.24
N HIS A 848 17.80 -7.05 -16.38
CA HIS A 848 18.45 -7.19 -17.68
C HIS A 848 19.35 -5.98 -18.00
N ASN A 849 18.80 -4.76 -17.93
CA ASN A 849 19.54 -3.52 -18.17
C ASN A 849 20.67 -3.33 -17.14
N GLY A 850 20.41 -3.69 -15.88
CA GLY A 850 21.40 -3.64 -14.80
C GLY A 850 22.59 -4.59 -15.02
N LEU A 851 22.34 -5.86 -15.37
CA LEU A 851 23.40 -6.83 -15.66
C LEU A 851 24.20 -6.46 -16.91
N LYS A 852 23.52 -6.02 -17.98
CA LYS A 852 24.16 -5.53 -19.22
C LYS A 852 25.11 -4.36 -18.92
N ALA A 853 24.66 -3.36 -18.18
CA ALA A 853 25.47 -2.21 -17.79
C ALA A 853 26.61 -2.59 -16.82
N LEU A 854 26.36 -3.46 -15.83
CA LEU A 854 27.37 -3.91 -14.86
C LEU A 854 28.48 -4.72 -15.52
N MET A 855 28.15 -5.57 -16.50
CA MET A 855 29.12 -6.30 -17.33
C MET A 855 29.97 -5.33 -18.16
N GLN A 856 29.34 -4.41 -18.89
CA GLN A 856 30.05 -3.41 -19.71
C GLN A 856 30.97 -2.53 -18.87
N PHE A 857 30.51 -2.11 -17.68
CA PHE A 857 31.33 -1.41 -16.68
C PHE A 857 32.53 -2.26 -16.23
N ALA A 858 32.33 -3.53 -15.86
CA ALA A 858 33.40 -4.40 -15.38
C ALA A 858 34.46 -4.71 -16.47
N VAL A 859 34.07 -4.75 -17.74
CA VAL A 859 34.98 -4.81 -18.90
C VAL A 859 35.75 -3.50 -19.07
N ALA A 860 35.07 -2.34 -18.96
CA ALA A 860 35.68 -1.02 -19.13
C ALA A 860 36.66 -0.66 -18.00
N GLN A 861 36.35 -1.07 -16.76
CA GLN A 861 37.09 -0.72 -15.55
C GLN A 861 38.59 -1.04 -15.64
N ARG A 862 38.97 -2.17 -16.27
CA ARG A 862 40.39 -2.53 -16.46
C ARG A 862 41.20 -1.45 -17.18
N THR A 863 40.58 -0.60 -18.00
CA THR A 863 41.24 0.47 -18.75
C THR A 863 41.50 1.75 -17.93
N THR A 864 41.02 1.79 -16.69
CA THR A 864 41.28 2.87 -15.73
C THR A 864 42.39 2.52 -14.72
N CYS A 865 42.86 1.27 -14.72
CA CYS A 865 43.96 0.80 -13.87
C CYS A 865 45.28 0.61 -14.66
N PRO A 866 46.45 0.64 -14.00
CA PRO A 866 47.72 0.24 -14.62
C PRO A 866 47.67 -1.22 -15.10
N GLN A 867 48.04 -1.50 -16.35
CA GLN A 867 47.90 -2.86 -16.90
C GLN A 867 48.78 -3.89 -16.18
N VAL A 868 49.95 -3.48 -15.69
CA VAL A 868 50.85 -4.28 -14.83
C VAL A 868 50.14 -4.81 -13.57
N LEU A 869 49.22 -4.02 -12.99
CA LEU A 869 48.42 -4.45 -11.83
C LEU A 869 47.40 -5.52 -12.22
N ILE A 870 46.73 -5.36 -13.36
CA ILE A 870 45.75 -6.32 -13.87
C ILE A 870 46.44 -7.64 -14.27
N GLN A 871 47.63 -7.57 -14.89
CA GLN A 871 48.49 -8.72 -15.18
C GLN A 871 48.88 -9.47 -13.89
N LYS A 872 49.30 -8.76 -12.84
CA LYS A 872 49.63 -9.35 -11.53
C LYS A 872 48.43 -10.11 -10.95
N HIS A 873 47.24 -9.52 -10.97
CA HIS A 873 46.03 -10.19 -10.46
C HIS A 873 45.61 -11.40 -11.29
N LEU A 874 45.75 -11.33 -12.62
CA LEU A 874 45.49 -12.47 -13.50
C LEU A 874 46.45 -13.63 -13.22
N VAL A 875 47.75 -13.37 -13.03
CA VAL A 875 48.73 -14.42 -12.67
C VAL A 875 48.37 -15.08 -11.33
N ARG A 876 47.89 -14.31 -10.34
CA ARG A 876 47.38 -14.84 -9.08
C ARG A 876 46.14 -15.72 -9.29
N LEU A 877 45.14 -15.27 -10.04
CA LEU A 877 43.94 -16.06 -10.36
C LEU A 877 44.30 -17.38 -11.08
N LEU A 878 45.17 -17.32 -12.09
CA LEU A 878 45.63 -18.49 -12.83
C LEU A 878 46.49 -19.44 -11.97
N SER A 879 47.13 -18.97 -10.89
CA SER A 879 47.94 -19.85 -10.01
C SER A 879 47.14 -20.91 -9.25
N VAL A 880 45.83 -20.70 -9.06
CA VAL A 880 44.93 -21.73 -8.51
C VAL A 880 44.75 -22.89 -9.49
N VAL A 881 44.77 -22.61 -10.79
CA VAL A 881 44.30 -23.50 -11.86
C VAL A 881 45.43 -24.04 -12.76
N LEU A 882 46.64 -23.44 -12.70
CA LEU A 882 47.81 -23.82 -13.51
C LEU A 882 49.03 -24.19 -12.64
N PRO A 883 49.95 -25.07 -13.12
CA PRO A 883 50.89 -25.76 -12.25
C PRO A 883 52.25 -25.08 -12.09
N ASN A 884 52.62 -24.20 -13.03
CA ASN A 884 53.93 -23.55 -13.06
C ASN A 884 53.90 -22.10 -12.57
N LEU A 885 52.76 -21.68 -12.00
CA LEU A 885 52.59 -20.39 -11.36
C LEU A 885 52.54 -20.62 -9.84
N GLN A 886 53.58 -20.18 -9.14
CA GLN A 886 53.58 -20.04 -7.68
C GLN A 886 53.53 -18.55 -7.35
N SER A 887 52.46 -18.14 -6.66
CA SER A 887 52.39 -16.85 -5.97
C SER A 887 52.58 -17.12 -4.47
N GLU A 888 53.09 -16.14 -3.74
CA GLU A 888 52.87 -16.10 -2.30
C GLU A 888 51.35 -16.16 -2.04
N ASN A 889 50.95 -17.02 -1.10
CA ASN A 889 49.57 -17.20 -0.63
C ASN A 889 48.54 -17.60 -1.71
N THR A 890 48.89 -18.46 -2.67
CA THR A 890 47.89 -19.14 -3.53
C THR A 890 46.99 -20.05 -2.67
N PRO A 891 45.65 -19.91 -2.70
CA PRO A 891 44.71 -20.76 -1.95
C PRO A 891 44.43 -22.11 -2.65
N CYS A 892 43.97 -23.10 -1.88
CA CYS A 892 43.60 -24.42 -2.39
C CYS A 892 42.23 -24.42 -3.08
N LEU A 893 41.98 -25.45 -3.90
CA LEU A 893 40.75 -25.57 -4.72
C LEU A 893 39.44 -25.60 -3.89
N LEU A 894 39.48 -26.11 -2.65
CA LEU A 894 38.31 -26.13 -1.76
C LEU A 894 38.05 -24.80 -1.02
N SER A 895 38.95 -23.81 -1.15
CA SER A 895 38.88 -22.51 -0.47
C SER A 895 38.55 -21.32 -1.39
N VAL A 896 38.06 -21.57 -2.61
CA VAL A 896 37.73 -20.53 -3.59
C VAL A 896 36.39 -20.76 -4.32
N ASP A 897 35.62 -19.70 -4.52
CA ASP A 897 34.49 -19.69 -5.45
C ASP A 897 35.01 -19.61 -6.91
N LEU A 898 34.91 -20.73 -7.64
CA LEU A 898 35.45 -20.83 -8.98
C LEU A 898 34.70 -19.99 -10.03
N PHE A 899 33.48 -19.54 -9.74
CA PHE A 899 32.80 -18.57 -10.60
C PHE A 899 33.42 -17.17 -10.47
N HIS A 900 33.76 -16.71 -9.25
CA HIS A 900 34.55 -15.50 -9.07
C HIS A 900 35.91 -15.58 -9.78
N VAL A 901 36.58 -16.75 -9.74
CA VAL A 901 37.82 -16.99 -10.50
C VAL A 901 37.57 -16.90 -12.01
N LEU A 902 36.48 -17.48 -12.54
CA LEU A 902 36.09 -17.37 -13.96
C LEU A 902 35.87 -15.90 -14.37
N VAL A 903 35.07 -15.14 -13.61
CA VAL A 903 34.76 -13.73 -13.93
C VAL A 903 36.04 -12.88 -13.90
N GLY A 904 36.84 -12.99 -12.85
CA GLY A 904 38.11 -12.26 -12.74
C GLY A 904 39.08 -12.62 -13.87
N ALA A 905 39.24 -13.91 -14.17
CA ALA A 905 40.14 -14.37 -15.22
C ALA A 905 39.70 -13.89 -16.60
N VAL A 906 38.42 -14.05 -16.97
CA VAL A 906 37.88 -13.62 -18.27
C VAL A 906 38.02 -12.10 -18.47
N LEU A 907 37.71 -11.29 -17.46
CA LEU A 907 37.79 -9.82 -17.57
C LEU A 907 39.24 -9.31 -17.62
N ALA A 908 40.16 -9.96 -16.89
CA ALA A 908 41.57 -9.59 -16.82
C ALA A 908 42.44 -10.18 -17.95
N PHE A 909 42.04 -11.30 -18.58
CA PHE A 909 42.84 -12.01 -19.59
C PHE A 909 43.40 -11.12 -20.73
N PRO A 910 42.64 -10.15 -21.28
CA PRO A 910 43.14 -9.23 -22.31
C PRO A 910 44.37 -8.40 -21.91
N SER A 911 44.69 -8.28 -20.62
CA SER A 911 45.92 -7.59 -20.17
C SER A 911 47.22 -8.30 -20.59
N LEU A 912 47.17 -9.60 -20.95
CA LEU A 912 48.30 -10.35 -21.52
C LEU A 912 48.65 -9.95 -22.97
N TYR A 913 47.94 -8.98 -23.55
CA TYR A 913 48.15 -8.51 -24.93
C TYR A 913 48.70 -7.08 -24.99
N TRP A 914 49.01 -6.49 -23.82
CA TRP A 914 49.50 -5.12 -23.69
C TRP A 914 51.02 -5.10 -23.49
N ASP A 915 51.70 -4.17 -24.17
CA ASP A 915 53.14 -3.89 -24.01
C ASP A 915 53.39 -2.38 -24.04
N ASP A 916 54.42 -1.89 -23.35
CA ASP A 916 54.67 -0.46 -23.10
C ASP A 916 54.82 0.39 -24.39
N THR A 917 55.06 -0.25 -25.53
CA THR A 917 55.25 0.39 -26.83
C THR A 917 54.02 0.35 -27.76
N VAL A 918 53.01 -0.50 -27.52
CA VAL A 918 51.84 -0.64 -28.42
C VAL A 918 50.55 -0.97 -27.66
N ASP A 919 49.55 -0.10 -27.83
CA ASP A 919 48.25 -0.12 -27.13
C ASP A 919 47.26 -1.17 -27.72
N LEU A 920 47.63 -2.44 -27.63
CA LEU A 920 46.92 -3.58 -28.25
C LEU A 920 45.96 -4.31 -27.30
N GLN A 921 44.98 -5.00 -27.88
CA GLN A 921 44.04 -5.92 -27.20
C GLN A 921 43.83 -7.18 -28.08
N PRO A 922 43.38 -8.32 -27.52
CA PRO A 922 43.07 -9.51 -28.32
C PRO A 922 41.97 -9.23 -29.35
N SER A 923 42.10 -9.78 -30.56
CA SER A 923 41.06 -9.75 -31.58
C SER A 923 39.80 -10.50 -31.11
N PRO A 924 38.60 -10.20 -31.65
CA PRO A 924 37.35 -10.83 -31.20
C PRO A 924 37.36 -12.37 -31.28
N LEU A 925 38.14 -12.91 -32.21
CA LEU A 925 38.30 -14.34 -32.41
C LEU A 925 39.37 -14.94 -31.48
N SER A 926 40.51 -14.27 -31.25
CA SER A 926 41.46 -14.70 -30.19
C SER A 926 40.82 -14.68 -28.79
N SER A 927 39.97 -13.67 -28.55
CA SER A 927 39.13 -13.56 -27.35
C SER A 927 38.13 -14.73 -27.23
N SER A 928 37.45 -15.10 -28.32
CA SER A 928 36.44 -16.19 -28.31
C SER A 928 37.03 -17.57 -27.98
N TYR A 929 38.26 -17.90 -28.41
CA TYR A 929 38.97 -19.10 -27.95
C TYR A 929 39.45 -18.98 -26.49
N SER A 930 39.94 -17.81 -26.10
CA SER A 930 40.44 -17.60 -24.73
C SER A 930 39.32 -17.74 -23.70
N HIS A 931 38.12 -17.24 -24.00
CA HIS A 931 36.94 -17.45 -23.17
C HIS A 931 36.53 -18.93 -23.09
N LEU A 932 36.52 -19.65 -24.21
CA LEU A 932 36.22 -21.09 -24.24
C LEU A 932 37.18 -21.88 -23.36
N TYR A 933 38.49 -21.69 -23.53
CA TYR A 933 39.51 -22.49 -22.83
C TYR A 933 39.66 -22.12 -21.35
N LEU A 934 39.49 -20.84 -20.97
CA LEU A 934 39.33 -20.46 -19.57
C LEU A 934 38.10 -21.14 -18.94
N PHE A 935 36.97 -21.11 -19.65
CA PHE A 935 35.73 -21.68 -19.17
C PHE A 935 35.82 -23.21 -19.02
N HIS A 936 36.34 -23.93 -20.01
CA HIS A 936 36.57 -25.38 -19.92
C HIS A 936 37.48 -25.75 -18.75
N LEU A 937 38.62 -25.05 -18.60
CA LEU A 937 39.60 -25.31 -17.54
C LEU A 937 39.01 -25.08 -16.14
N VAL A 938 38.32 -23.96 -15.92
CA VAL A 938 37.68 -23.65 -14.63
C VAL A 938 36.47 -24.56 -14.37
N THR A 939 35.74 -24.98 -15.41
CA THR A 939 34.63 -25.94 -15.29
C THR A 939 35.13 -27.32 -14.87
N MET A 940 36.23 -27.83 -15.43
CA MET A 940 36.85 -29.08 -14.97
C MET A 940 37.36 -28.98 -13.52
N ALA A 941 37.95 -27.85 -13.13
CA ALA A 941 38.33 -27.59 -11.75
C ALA A 941 37.11 -27.55 -10.79
N HIS A 942 35.97 -27.03 -11.25
CA HIS A 942 34.72 -27.01 -10.46
C HIS A 942 34.04 -28.37 -10.41
N MET A 943 34.09 -29.17 -11.48
CA MET A 943 33.67 -30.58 -11.45
C MET A 943 34.46 -31.36 -10.39
N LEU A 944 35.77 -31.14 -10.28
CA LEU A 944 36.59 -31.69 -9.21
C LEU A 944 36.15 -31.17 -7.83
N GLN A 945 35.98 -29.86 -7.66
CA GLN A 945 35.51 -29.25 -6.41
C GLN A 945 34.18 -29.85 -5.90
N ILE A 946 33.25 -30.16 -6.82
CA ILE A 946 32.00 -30.85 -6.49
C ILE A 946 32.28 -32.30 -6.06
N LEU A 947 33.03 -33.08 -6.87
CA LEU A 947 33.34 -34.49 -6.56
C LEU A 947 34.11 -34.65 -5.23
N LEU A 948 35.02 -33.74 -4.90
CA LEU A 948 35.76 -33.70 -3.63
C LEU A 948 34.86 -33.41 -2.40
N THR A 949 33.62 -32.94 -2.60
CA THR A 949 32.69 -32.55 -1.52
C THR A 949 31.39 -33.38 -1.47
N VAL A 950 31.29 -34.45 -2.26
CA VAL A 950 30.17 -35.41 -2.21
C VAL A 950 30.20 -36.21 -0.91
N ASP A 951 29.02 -36.41 -0.30
CA ASP A 951 28.87 -37.17 0.94
C ASP A 951 28.57 -38.65 0.67
N ALA A 952 29.62 -39.44 0.47
CA ALA A 952 29.50 -40.89 0.25
C ALA A 952 28.84 -41.64 1.42
N ASP A 953 28.80 -41.05 2.62
CA ASP A 953 28.20 -41.64 3.82
C ASP A 953 26.65 -41.47 3.87
N GLN A 954 26.07 -40.65 2.97
CA GLN A 954 24.63 -40.34 2.89
C GLN A 954 23.97 -40.76 1.57
N SER A 955 24.36 -41.90 1.00
CA SER A 955 23.69 -42.45 -0.19
C SER A 955 22.20 -42.74 0.10
N PRO A 956 21.24 -42.14 -0.64
CA PRO A 956 19.82 -42.45 -0.46
C PRO A 956 19.55 -43.89 -0.93
N GLY A 957 18.89 -44.67 -0.07
CA GLY A 957 18.71 -46.11 -0.29
C GLY A 957 17.81 -46.44 -1.48
N LEU A 958 18.42 -47.09 -2.49
CA LEU A 958 17.83 -47.69 -3.70
C LEU A 958 17.12 -46.71 -4.68
N PRO A 959 17.56 -46.65 -5.97
CA PRO A 959 16.80 -45.97 -7.01
C PRO A 959 15.56 -46.80 -7.40
N LEU A 960 14.38 -46.16 -7.46
CA LEU A 960 13.10 -46.81 -7.80
C LEU A 960 12.86 -47.04 -9.31
N ASN A 961 13.84 -46.75 -10.18
CA ASN A 961 13.77 -46.94 -11.63
C ASN A 961 14.98 -47.73 -12.13
N GLU A 962 14.75 -48.88 -12.79
CA GLU A 962 15.75 -49.87 -13.22
C GLU A 962 16.61 -49.47 -14.44
N GLY A 963 16.88 -48.16 -14.64
CA GLY A 963 17.59 -47.64 -15.81
C GLY A 963 18.78 -46.71 -15.51
N GLY A 964 19.06 -46.42 -14.23
CA GLY A 964 20.04 -45.38 -13.85
C GLY A 964 21.49 -45.85 -13.67
N GLU A 965 21.72 -47.13 -13.35
CA GLU A 965 23.05 -47.57 -12.87
C GLU A 965 24.10 -47.76 -13.98
N ASP A 966 23.65 -47.93 -15.23
CA ASP A 966 24.50 -48.41 -16.34
C ASP A 966 24.74 -47.38 -17.46
N SER A 967 24.43 -46.10 -17.21
CA SER A 967 24.65 -45.00 -18.16
C SER A 967 26.15 -44.70 -18.38
N GLU A 968 26.49 -44.14 -19.54
CA GLU A 968 27.89 -43.78 -19.83
C GLU A 968 28.40 -42.68 -18.90
N GLU A 969 27.56 -41.73 -18.48
CA GLU A 969 27.89 -40.71 -17.49
C GLU A 969 28.18 -41.34 -16.12
N ALA A 970 27.39 -42.31 -15.67
CA ALA A 970 27.61 -43.02 -14.41
C ALA A 970 28.94 -43.82 -14.42
N ARG A 971 29.25 -44.48 -15.53
CA ARG A 971 30.52 -45.19 -15.75
C ARG A 971 31.71 -44.22 -15.79
N CYS A 972 31.60 -43.10 -16.50
CA CYS A 972 32.63 -42.06 -16.56
C CYS A 972 32.86 -41.37 -15.21
N ALA A 973 31.78 -41.07 -14.46
CA ALA A 973 31.85 -40.52 -13.10
C ALA A 973 32.65 -41.44 -12.17
N SER A 974 32.36 -42.74 -12.21
CA SER A 974 33.07 -43.75 -11.42
C SER A 974 34.56 -43.80 -11.76
N ALA A 975 34.91 -43.81 -13.05
CA ALA A 975 36.30 -43.86 -13.49
C ALA A 975 37.11 -42.63 -13.04
N LEU A 976 36.57 -41.42 -13.21
CA LEU A 976 37.25 -40.19 -12.78
C LEU A 976 37.38 -40.13 -11.25
N PHE A 977 36.35 -40.54 -10.51
CA PHE A 977 36.36 -40.54 -9.05
C PHE A 977 37.38 -41.53 -8.46
N VAL A 978 37.59 -42.68 -9.11
CA VAL A 978 38.65 -43.65 -8.74
C VAL A 978 40.06 -43.08 -8.96
N GLU A 979 40.31 -42.34 -10.05
CA GLU A 979 41.60 -41.65 -10.23
C GLU A 979 41.80 -40.57 -9.15
N VAL A 980 40.77 -39.75 -8.88
CA VAL A 980 40.81 -38.70 -7.84
C VAL A 980 41.05 -39.28 -6.44
N SER A 981 40.46 -40.42 -6.09
CA SER A 981 40.68 -41.09 -4.79
C SER A 981 42.12 -41.56 -4.62
N GLN A 982 42.73 -42.15 -5.67
CA GLN A 982 44.16 -42.50 -5.68
C GLN A 982 45.06 -41.27 -5.44
N HIS A 983 44.67 -40.10 -5.95
CA HIS A 983 45.43 -38.87 -5.86
C HIS A 983 45.19 -38.08 -4.55
N THR A 984 44.29 -38.54 -3.67
CA THR A 984 43.91 -37.88 -2.39
C THR A 984 44.16 -38.76 -1.15
N ASP A 985 45.18 -39.63 -1.20
CA ASP A 985 45.52 -40.61 -0.14
C ASP A 985 44.35 -41.52 0.28
N GLY A 986 43.33 -41.70 -0.57
CA GLY A 986 42.11 -42.45 -0.23
C GLY A 986 41.21 -41.78 0.81
N LEU A 987 41.41 -40.48 1.12
CA LEU A 987 40.56 -39.71 2.06
C LEU A 987 39.10 -39.60 1.60
N ILE A 988 38.85 -39.83 0.32
CA ILE A 988 37.54 -39.80 -0.33
C ILE A 988 37.21 -41.23 -0.74
N GLY A 989 36.32 -41.88 0.02
CA GLY A 989 36.11 -43.32 -0.04
C GLY A 989 35.49 -43.81 -1.36
N CYS A 990 36.06 -44.87 -1.94
CA CYS A 990 35.66 -45.48 -3.21
C CYS A 990 34.26 -46.17 -3.25
N GLY A 991 33.37 -45.86 -2.31
CA GLY A 991 32.08 -46.55 -2.13
C GLY A 991 30.86 -45.93 -2.83
N ALA A 992 30.99 -44.72 -3.38
CA ALA A 992 29.86 -44.02 -4.00
C ALA A 992 29.52 -44.58 -5.39
N PRO A 993 28.25 -44.95 -5.68
CA PRO A 993 27.86 -45.50 -6.97
C PRO A 993 27.85 -44.41 -8.06
N GLY A 994 28.22 -44.79 -9.29
CA GLY A 994 28.40 -43.87 -10.41
C GLY A 994 27.20 -42.97 -10.73
N TRP A 995 25.97 -43.51 -10.61
CA TRP A 995 24.75 -42.74 -10.83
C TRP A 995 24.56 -41.62 -9.79
N TYR A 996 24.98 -41.85 -8.54
CA TYR A 996 24.90 -40.86 -7.47
C TYR A 996 25.97 -39.77 -7.63
N LEU A 997 27.17 -40.15 -8.08
CA LEU A 997 28.23 -39.20 -8.44
C LEU A 997 27.80 -38.31 -9.62
N TRP A 998 27.21 -38.90 -10.67
CA TRP A 998 26.67 -38.14 -11.81
C TRP A 998 25.51 -37.21 -11.40
N LEU A 999 24.54 -37.71 -10.63
CA LEU A 999 23.41 -36.90 -10.17
C LEU A 999 23.87 -35.73 -9.26
N SER A 1000 24.80 -35.99 -8.35
CA SER A 1000 25.40 -34.96 -7.48
C SER A 1000 26.16 -33.92 -8.31
N LEU A 1001 26.94 -34.35 -9.31
CA LEU A 1001 27.66 -33.45 -10.20
C LEU A 1001 26.72 -32.58 -11.03
N ARG A 1002 25.71 -33.18 -11.68
CA ARG A 1002 24.71 -32.47 -12.50
C ARG A 1002 23.97 -31.43 -11.66
N ASN A 1003 23.51 -31.80 -10.47
CA ASN A 1003 22.80 -30.88 -9.57
C ASN A 1003 23.74 -29.78 -9.03
N GLY A 1004 24.99 -30.12 -8.71
CA GLY A 1004 25.99 -29.18 -8.21
C GLY A 1004 26.45 -28.15 -9.24
N ILE A 1005 26.63 -28.56 -10.49
CA ILE A 1005 27.19 -27.70 -11.55
C ILE A 1005 26.14 -26.85 -12.26
N THR A 1006 24.86 -27.24 -12.26
CA THR A 1006 23.79 -26.50 -12.98
C THR A 1006 23.69 -25.02 -12.59
N PRO A 1007 23.74 -24.61 -11.29
CA PRO A 1007 23.79 -23.20 -10.91
C PRO A 1007 25.00 -22.44 -11.47
N TYR A 1008 26.18 -23.07 -11.50
CA TYR A 1008 27.39 -22.50 -12.12
C TYR A 1008 27.23 -22.33 -13.64
N LEU A 1009 26.62 -23.30 -14.33
CA LEU A 1009 26.33 -23.19 -15.77
C LEU A 1009 25.29 -22.09 -16.06
N ARG A 1010 24.26 -21.95 -15.22
CA ARG A 1010 23.30 -20.83 -15.32
C ARG A 1010 23.97 -19.48 -15.11
N CYS A 1011 24.87 -19.37 -14.12
CA CYS A 1011 25.69 -18.16 -13.92
C CYS A 1011 26.62 -17.88 -15.12
N ALA A 1012 27.26 -18.90 -15.70
CA ALA A 1012 28.12 -18.76 -16.87
C ALA A 1012 27.33 -18.38 -18.14
N ALA A 1013 26.11 -18.90 -18.32
CA ALA A 1013 25.24 -18.51 -19.43
C ALA A 1013 24.84 -17.03 -19.34
N LEU A 1014 24.50 -16.51 -18.15
CA LEU A 1014 24.30 -15.07 -17.94
C LEU A 1014 25.59 -14.28 -18.24
N LEU A 1015 26.74 -14.74 -17.72
CA LEU A 1015 28.04 -14.10 -17.91
C LEU A 1015 28.37 -13.91 -19.40
N PHE A 1016 28.31 -15.00 -20.18
CA PHE A 1016 28.69 -14.98 -21.58
C PHE A 1016 27.61 -14.37 -22.49
N HIS A 1017 26.33 -14.42 -22.12
CA HIS A 1017 25.28 -13.67 -22.81
C HIS A 1017 25.56 -12.16 -22.77
N TYR A 1018 25.76 -11.58 -21.57
CA TYR A 1018 25.99 -10.14 -21.43
C TYR A 1018 27.38 -9.69 -21.91
N LEU A 1019 28.38 -10.60 -21.96
CA LEU A 1019 29.71 -10.30 -22.48
C LEU A 1019 29.81 -10.41 -24.02
N LEU A 1020 29.03 -11.30 -24.65
CA LEU A 1020 29.21 -11.70 -26.06
C LEU A 1020 28.00 -11.42 -26.97
N GLY A 1021 26.84 -11.05 -26.42
CA GLY A 1021 25.67 -10.63 -27.19
C GLY A 1021 25.03 -11.72 -28.07
N VAL A 1022 25.27 -13.00 -27.77
CA VAL A 1022 24.68 -14.13 -28.50
C VAL A 1022 23.33 -14.49 -27.89
N THR A 1023 22.31 -14.66 -28.73
CA THR A 1023 20.95 -15.03 -28.32
C THR A 1023 20.88 -16.46 -27.79
N PRO A 1024 20.28 -16.71 -26.60
CA PRO A 1024 20.14 -18.06 -26.06
C PRO A 1024 19.14 -18.95 -26.83
N PRO A 1025 19.21 -20.29 -26.66
CA PRO A 1025 18.15 -21.21 -27.06
C PRO A 1025 16.82 -20.92 -26.35
N GLU A 1026 15.69 -21.20 -26.99
CA GLU A 1026 14.34 -20.94 -26.48
C GLU A 1026 14.01 -21.75 -25.21
N GLU A 1027 14.65 -22.91 -25.05
CA GLU A 1027 14.60 -23.78 -23.88
C GLU A 1027 15.13 -23.11 -22.60
N LEU A 1028 15.89 -22.01 -22.70
CA LEU A 1028 16.34 -21.20 -21.56
C LEU A 1028 15.41 -19.99 -21.26
N PHE A 1029 14.36 -19.81 -22.08
CA PHE A 1029 13.25 -18.88 -21.84
C PHE A 1029 11.99 -19.62 -21.37
N ALA A 1030 11.75 -20.85 -21.85
CA ALA A 1030 10.68 -21.73 -21.39
C ALA A 1030 10.98 -22.37 -20.02
N ASN A 1031 9.95 -22.70 -19.24
CA ASN A 1031 10.12 -23.26 -17.89
C ASN A 1031 10.14 -24.80 -17.88
N SER A 1032 11.00 -25.40 -18.72
CA SER A 1032 11.13 -26.85 -18.93
C SER A 1032 12.40 -27.40 -18.25
N ALA A 1033 12.24 -28.05 -17.10
CA ALA A 1033 13.35 -28.73 -16.40
C ALA A 1033 13.91 -29.92 -17.20
N GLU A 1034 13.09 -30.53 -18.05
CA GLU A 1034 13.52 -31.41 -19.13
C GLU A 1034 14.07 -30.54 -20.27
N GLY A 1035 15.33 -30.75 -20.65
CA GLY A 1035 16.00 -30.01 -21.72
C GLY A 1035 16.94 -28.88 -21.27
N GLU A 1036 16.69 -28.20 -20.13
CA GLU A 1036 17.50 -27.05 -19.69
C GLU A 1036 19.00 -27.36 -19.63
N PHE A 1037 19.39 -28.48 -19.01
CA PHE A 1037 20.80 -28.84 -18.84
C PHE A 1037 21.54 -29.06 -20.18
N SER A 1038 20.88 -29.70 -21.15
CA SER A 1038 21.39 -29.86 -22.52
C SER A 1038 21.46 -28.54 -23.28
N ALA A 1039 20.49 -27.65 -23.10
CA ALA A 1039 20.49 -26.32 -23.70
C ALA A 1039 21.62 -25.44 -23.13
N LEU A 1040 21.87 -25.49 -21.81
CA LEU A 1040 23.02 -24.83 -21.16
C LEU A 1040 24.35 -25.38 -21.69
N CYS A 1041 24.51 -26.70 -21.80
CA CYS A 1041 25.73 -27.32 -22.34
C CYS A 1041 25.95 -26.90 -23.81
N SER A 1042 24.92 -26.96 -24.65
CA SER A 1042 24.97 -26.54 -26.04
C SER A 1042 25.34 -25.06 -26.19
N TYR A 1043 24.67 -24.17 -25.44
CA TYR A 1043 24.95 -22.72 -25.43
C TYR A 1043 26.41 -22.41 -25.06
N LEU A 1044 26.96 -23.15 -24.10
CA LEU A 1044 28.29 -22.92 -23.54
C LEU A 1044 29.42 -23.75 -24.21
N SER A 1045 29.15 -24.45 -25.32
CA SER A 1045 30.10 -25.36 -25.97
C SER A 1045 30.68 -26.43 -25.01
N LEU A 1046 29.79 -27.14 -24.32
CA LEU A 1046 30.09 -28.31 -23.49
C LEU A 1046 29.37 -29.55 -24.05
N PRO A 1047 29.98 -30.76 -23.95
CA PRO A 1047 29.25 -32.01 -24.19
C PRO A 1047 28.23 -32.27 -23.07
N THR A 1048 27.08 -32.85 -23.41
CA THR A 1048 26.03 -33.21 -22.41
C THR A 1048 26.57 -34.19 -21.35
N ASN A 1049 27.41 -35.14 -21.77
CA ASN A 1049 28.27 -35.91 -20.87
C ASN A 1049 29.56 -35.09 -20.60
N LEU A 1050 29.55 -34.31 -19.51
CA LEU A 1050 30.65 -33.41 -19.15
C LEU A 1050 32.00 -34.14 -18.94
N PHE A 1051 31.99 -35.43 -18.61
CA PHE A 1051 33.23 -36.20 -18.40
C PHE A 1051 34.05 -36.38 -19.69
N LEU A 1052 33.44 -36.20 -20.87
CA LEU A 1052 34.16 -36.22 -22.14
C LEU A 1052 35.23 -35.11 -22.23
N LEU A 1053 35.07 -34.00 -21.51
CA LEU A 1053 36.11 -32.94 -21.41
C LEU A 1053 37.41 -33.46 -20.78
N PHE A 1054 37.31 -34.33 -19.78
CA PHE A 1054 38.47 -34.97 -19.17
C PHE A 1054 39.11 -35.99 -20.11
N GLN A 1055 38.33 -36.65 -20.98
CA GLN A 1055 38.85 -37.59 -21.98
C GLN A 1055 39.54 -36.86 -23.14
N GLU A 1056 38.95 -35.78 -23.67
CA GLU A 1056 39.52 -34.95 -24.75
C GLU A 1056 40.85 -34.30 -24.33
N TYR A 1057 40.97 -33.88 -23.06
CA TYR A 1057 42.13 -33.14 -22.56
C TYR A 1057 42.99 -33.93 -21.56
N TRP A 1058 42.88 -35.26 -21.52
CA TRP A 1058 43.46 -36.10 -20.45
C TRP A 1058 44.96 -35.86 -20.21
N ASP A 1059 45.79 -35.88 -21.26
CA ASP A 1059 47.25 -35.68 -21.15
C ASP A 1059 47.63 -34.28 -20.63
N THR A 1060 46.73 -33.29 -20.78
CA THR A 1060 46.91 -31.93 -20.27
C THR A 1060 46.36 -31.77 -18.84
N ILE A 1061 45.29 -32.48 -18.50
CA ILE A 1061 44.59 -32.38 -17.21
C ILE A 1061 45.20 -33.28 -16.13
N ARG A 1062 45.78 -34.44 -16.49
CA ARG A 1062 46.37 -35.39 -15.52
C ARG A 1062 47.45 -34.76 -14.61
N PRO A 1063 48.38 -33.91 -15.10
CA PRO A 1063 49.31 -33.19 -14.21
C PRO A 1063 48.63 -32.14 -13.31
N LEU A 1064 47.48 -31.60 -13.73
CA LEU A 1064 46.70 -30.64 -12.93
C LEU A 1064 45.94 -31.36 -11.80
N LEU A 1065 45.35 -32.52 -12.08
CA LEU A 1065 44.75 -33.41 -11.07
C LEU A 1065 45.77 -33.75 -9.97
N GLN A 1066 47.01 -34.07 -10.35
CA GLN A 1066 48.10 -34.33 -9.40
C GLN A 1066 48.42 -33.13 -8.50
N ARG A 1067 48.48 -31.91 -9.04
CA ARG A 1067 48.68 -30.70 -8.23
C ARG A 1067 47.48 -30.39 -7.33
N TRP A 1068 46.25 -30.46 -7.85
CA TRP A 1068 45.05 -30.09 -7.10
C TRP A 1068 44.77 -31.06 -5.96
N CYS A 1069 44.83 -32.37 -6.21
CA CYS A 1069 44.55 -33.38 -5.19
C CYS A 1069 45.68 -33.50 -4.15
N GLY A 1070 46.94 -33.28 -4.55
CA GLY A 1070 48.12 -33.33 -3.67
C GLY A 1070 48.38 -32.08 -2.81
N ASP A 1071 47.50 -31.08 -2.83
CA ASP A 1071 47.66 -29.85 -2.04
C ASP A 1071 47.50 -30.13 -0.52
N PRO A 1072 48.52 -29.84 0.33
CA PRO A 1072 48.44 -30.08 1.77
C PRO A 1072 47.29 -29.36 2.48
N ALA A 1073 46.88 -28.18 2.02
CA ALA A 1073 45.74 -27.45 2.60
C ALA A 1073 44.41 -28.10 2.21
N LEU A 1074 44.31 -28.66 1.00
CA LEU A 1074 43.16 -29.42 0.54
C LEU A 1074 43.02 -30.74 1.33
N LEU A 1075 44.10 -31.51 1.44
CA LEU A 1075 44.14 -32.77 2.20
C LEU A 1075 43.81 -32.56 3.69
N ASN A 1076 44.22 -31.44 4.28
CA ASN A 1076 43.84 -31.08 5.65
C ASN A 1076 42.37 -30.66 5.78
N SER A 1077 41.81 -29.97 4.79
CA SER A 1077 40.40 -29.58 4.75
C SER A 1077 39.48 -30.80 4.66
N LEU A 1078 39.83 -31.78 3.81
CA LEU A 1078 39.11 -33.06 3.70
C LEU A 1078 39.09 -33.83 5.03
N LYS A 1079 40.22 -33.88 5.75
CA LYS A 1079 40.34 -34.56 7.06
C LYS A 1079 39.44 -33.95 8.15
N GLN A 1080 39.12 -32.66 8.07
CA GLN A 1080 38.30 -32.00 9.10
C GLN A 1080 36.79 -32.21 8.89
N LYS A 1081 36.31 -32.44 7.65
CA LYS A 1081 34.89 -32.57 7.20
C LYS A 1081 33.92 -31.42 7.56
N SER A 1082 34.08 -30.71 8.69
CA SER A 1082 33.07 -29.86 9.32
C SER A 1082 32.97 -28.41 8.79
N ALA A 1083 33.77 -28.04 7.80
CA ALA A 1083 33.82 -26.68 7.23
C ALA A 1083 33.71 -26.66 5.70
N LEU A 1084 33.43 -27.81 5.06
CA LEU A 1084 33.35 -27.92 3.60
C LEU A 1084 32.00 -27.46 3.08
N VAL A 1085 32.01 -26.47 2.17
CA VAL A 1085 30.81 -26.07 1.41
C VAL A 1085 30.51 -27.12 0.34
N ARG A 1086 29.26 -27.56 0.29
CA ARG A 1086 28.76 -28.56 -0.67
C ARG A 1086 28.01 -27.89 -1.81
N TYR A 1087 27.92 -28.59 -2.94
CA TYR A 1087 27.26 -28.13 -4.15
C TYR A 1087 26.08 -29.06 -4.52
N PRO A 1088 24.91 -28.53 -4.94
CA PRO A 1088 24.60 -27.10 -5.03
C PRO A 1088 24.50 -26.45 -3.64
N ARG A 1089 24.87 -25.17 -3.54
CA ARG A 1089 24.79 -24.41 -2.28
C ARG A 1089 23.36 -24.45 -1.73
N LYS A 1090 23.22 -24.54 -0.41
CA LYS A 1090 21.91 -24.42 0.23
C LYS A 1090 21.41 -22.99 0.06
N ARG A 1091 20.22 -22.83 -0.53
CA ARG A 1091 19.58 -21.51 -0.65
C ARG A 1091 19.15 -21.02 0.73
N ASN A 1092 19.35 -19.73 0.98
CA ASN A 1092 18.95 -19.14 2.25
C ASN A 1092 17.50 -18.68 2.24
N SER A 1093 16.81 -18.99 3.34
CA SER A 1093 15.52 -18.42 3.67
C SER A 1093 15.60 -17.47 4.87
N LEU A 1094 14.55 -16.67 5.08
CA LEU A 1094 14.24 -16.14 6.41
C LEU A 1094 13.89 -17.29 7.36
N ILE A 1095 13.86 -17.01 8.68
CA ILE A 1095 13.45 -18.01 9.68
C ILE A 1095 12.01 -18.49 9.45
N GLU A 1096 11.70 -19.71 9.87
CA GLU A 1096 10.30 -20.14 9.96
C GLU A 1096 9.62 -19.44 11.14
N LEU A 1097 8.37 -19.01 10.93
CA LEU A 1097 7.54 -18.34 11.94
C LEU A 1097 6.34 -19.22 12.29
N PRO A 1098 5.87 -19.23 13.55
CA PRO A 1098 4.72 -20.04 13.95
C PRO A 1098 3.42 -19.50 13.32
N ASP A 1099 2.51 -20.39 12.94
CA ASP A 1099 1.22 -20.01 12.34
C ASP A 1099 0.28 -19.26 13.32
N ASP A 1100 0.49 -19.36 14.64
CA ASP A 1100 -0.20 -18.58 15.69
C ASP A 1100 0.76 -17.56 16.33
N TYR A 1101 0.34 -16.29 16.38
CA TYR A 1101 1.10 -15.20 16.98
C TYR A 1101 1.30 -15.34 18.50
N SER A 1102 0.40 -16.05 19.18
CA SER A 1102 0.45 -16.29 20.64
C SER A 1102 1.76 -17.01 21.04
N CYS A 1103 2.30 -17.86 20.16
CA CYS A 1103 3.59 -18.51 20.33
C CYS A 1103 4.75 -17.49 20.42
N LEU A 1104 4.74 -16.43 19.60
CA LEU A 1104 5.74 -15.37 19.66
C LEU A 1104 5.58 -14.51 20.90
N LEU A 1105 4.34 -14.21 21.31
CA LEU A 1105 4.06 -13.49 22.56
C LEU A 1105 4.55 -14.27 23.80
N ASN A 1106 4.39 -15.59 23.80
CA ASN A 1106 4.92 -16.47 24.84
C ASN A 1106 6.46 -16.55 24.82
N GLN A 1107 7.12 -16.51 23.66
CA GLN A 1107 8.59 -16.39 23.60
C GLN A 1107 9.05 -15.00 24.12
N ALA A 1108 8.30 -13.95 23.79
CA ALA A 1108 8.58 -12.57 24.19
C ALA A 1108 8.33 -12.24 25.67
N SER A 1109 7.54 -13.05 26.38
CA SER A 1109 7.36 -12.93 27.84
C SER A 1109 8.51 -13.55 28.65
N HIS A 1110 9.18 -14.56 28.09
CA HIS A 1110 10.37 -15.18 28.69
C HIS A 1110 11.68 -14.43 28.38
N PHE A 1111 11.67 -13.46 27.45
CA PHE A 1111 12.87 -12.69 27.10
C PHE A 1111 13.34 -11.77 28.23
N ARG A 1112 14.54 -12.03 28.73
CA ARG A 1112 15.24 -11.16 29.68
C ARG A 1112 16.44 -10.47 29.01
N CYS A 1113 16.52 -9.16 29.21
CA CYS A 1113 17.66 -8.37 28.73
C CYS A 1113 18.95 -8.75 29.50
N PRO A 1114 20.06 -9.10 28.82
CA PRO A 1114 21.30 -9.51 29.48
C PRO A 1114 22.04 -8.36 30.19
N ARG A 1115 21.63 -7.09 29.98
CA ARG A 1115 22.25 -5.89 30.57
C ARG A 1115 21.32 -5.07 31.47
N SER A 1116 20.12 -5.56 31.81
CA SER A 1116 19.19 -4.84 32.70
C SER A 1116 18.46 -5.77 33.68
N SER A 1117 18.59 -5.45 34.96
CA SER A 1117 17.96 -6.13 36.11
C SER A 1117 16.49 -5.78 36.33
N ASP A 1118 15.99 -4.70 35.74
CA ASP A 1118 14.56 -4.32 35.76
C ASP A 1118 13.84 -5.04 34.60
N ASP A 1119 12.73 -5.74 34.86
CA ASP A 1119 12.00 -6.54 33.85
C ASP A 1119 10.81 -5.82 33.20
N GLU A 1120 10.29 -4.71 33.75
CA GLU A 1120 8.99 -4.17 33.32
C GLU A 1120 9.02 -3.44 31.95
N ARG A 1121 10.16 -2.89 31.53
CA ARG A 1121 10.25 -1.93 30.40
C ARG A 1121 10.97 -2.45 29.15
N LYS A 1122 10.83 -3.75 28.83
CA LYS A 1122 11.54 -4.39 27.70
C LYS A 1122 10.69 -4.43 26.42
N HIS A 1123 11.24 -3.95 25.31
CA HIS A 1123 10.70 -4.14 23.96
C HIS A 1123 11.46 -5.29 23.25
N PRO A 1124 10.94 -6.53 23.28
CA PRO A 1124 11.57 -7.66 22.58
C PRO A 1124 11.31 -7.61 21.07
N VAL A 1125 12.38 -7.80 20.31
CA VAL A 1125 12.40 -7.70 18.84
C VAL A 1125 13.10 -8.91 18.24
N LEU A 1126 12.43 -9.62 17.34
CA LEU A 1126 12.94 -10.83 16.69
C LEU A 1126 13.65 -10.49 15.37
N CYS A 1127 14.91 -10.89 15.22
CA CYS A 1127 15.65 -10.83 13.96
C CYS A 1127 15.17 -11.93 13.00
N LEU A 1128 14.54 -11.56 11.88
CA LEU A 1128 14.02 -12.54 10.91
C LEU A 1128 15.11 -13.22 10.05
N PHE A 1129 16.37 -12.78 10.17
CA PHE A 1129 17.50 -13.41 9.49
C PHE A 1129 18.08 -14.59 10.28
N CYS A 1130 18.06 -14.56 11.62
CA CYS A 1130 18.76 -15.57 12.45
C CYS A 1130 17.97 -16.08 13.67
N GLY A 1131 16.80 -15.52 13.99
CA GLY A 1131 15.97 -15.93 15.13
C GLY A 1131 16.38 -15.34 16.48
N ALA A 1132 17.43 -14.50 16.54
CA ALA A 1132 17.82 -13.83 17.78
C ALA A 1132 16.73 -12.86 18.25
N ILE A 1133 16.35 -12.93 19.54
CA ILE A 1133 15.50 -11.93 20.20
C ILE A 1133 16.42 -10.91 20.89
N LEU A 1134 16.18 -9.63 20.61
CA LEU A 1134 16.99 -8.49 21.04
C LEU A 1134 16.15 -7.51 21.86
N CYS A 1135 16.81 -6.67 22.67
CA CYS A 1135 16.17 -5.56 23.37
C CYS A 1135 16.29 -4.28 22.53
N SER A 1136 15.18 -3.59 22.30
CA SER A 1136 15.12 -2.38 21.47
C SER A 1136 14.63 -1.16 22.24
N GLN A 1137 14.94 0.04 21.74
CA GLN A 1137 14.49 1.34 22.26
C GLN A 1137 14.86 1.62 23.72
N ASN A 1138 15.95 1.01 24.20
CA ASN A 1138 16.46 1.15 25.56
C ASN A 1138 17.98 1.34 25.55
N ILE A 1139 18.46 2.29 26.36
CA ILE A 1139 19.88 2.62 26.53
C ILE A 1139 20.72 1.41 27.02
N CYS A 1140 20.11 0.48 27.76
CA CYS A 1140 20.81 -0.63 28.42
C CYS A 1140 21.60 -1.58 27.50
N CYS A 1141 21.30 -1.61 26.19
CA CYS A 1141 22.01 -2.43 25.21
C CYS A 1141 22.61 -1.62 24.05
N GLN A 1142 22.95 -0.35 24.28
CA GLN A 1142 23.77 0.38 23.31
C GLN A 1142 25.20 -0.21 23.23
N GLU A 1143 25.80 -0.03 22.05
CA GLU A 1143 27.17 -0.38 21.69
C GLU A 1143 27.83 0.81 20.98
N ILE A 1144 29.16 0.95 21.09
CA ILE A 1144 29.90 2.03 20.41
C ILE A 1144 30.46 1.50 19.08
N VAL A 1145 30.04 2.08 17.96
CA VAL A 1145 30.52 1.74 16.62
C VAL A 1145 31.08 2.99 15.95
N ASN A 1146 32.38 2.99 15.66
CA ASN A 1146 33.13 4.10 15.06
C ASN A 1146 32.92 5.45 15.78
N GLY A 1147 32.87 5.43 17.12
CA GLY A 1147 32.71 6.62 17.97
C GLY A 1147 31.28 7.10 18.19
N GLU A 1148 30.27 6.43 17.63
CA GLU A 1148 28.85 6.73 17.85
C GLU A 1148 28.16 5.58 18.61
N GLU A 1149 27.28 5.91 19.56
CA GLU A 1149 26.44 4.91 20.23
C GLU A 1149 25.28 4.46 19.34
N VAL A 1150 25.04 3.15 19.26
CA VAL A 1150 23.95 2.55 18.50
C VAL A 1150 23.23 1.46 19.31
N GLY A 1151 21.94 1.29 19.09
CA GLY A 1151 21.10 0.27 19.73
C GLY A 1151 21.44 -1.17 19.30
N ALA A 1152 20.91 -2.15 20.03
CA ALA A 1152 21.26 -3.55 19.84
C ALA A 1152 20.75 -4.13 18.52
N CYS A 1153 19.61 -3.68 17.98
CA CYS A 1153 19.16 -4.12 16.65
C CYS A 1153 20.04 -3.49 15.55
N VAL A 1154 20.47 -2.24 15.70
CA VAL A 1154 21.45 -1.61 14.78
C VAL A 1154 22.80 -2.33 14.81
N PHE A 1155 23.36 -2.58 16.00
CA PHE A 1155 24.60 -3.34 16.17
C PHE A 1155 24.50 -4.75 15.57
N HIS A 1156 23.39 -5.45 15.84
CA HIS A 1156 23.16 -6.78 15.28
C HIS A 1156 22.97 -6.76 13.75
N ALA A 1157 22.32 -5.74 13.18
CA ALA A 1157 22.16 -5.59 11.73
C ALA A 1157 23.51 -5.44 11.01
N LEU A 1158 24.47 -4.72 11.61
CA LEU A 1158 25.83 -4.58 11.10
C LEU A 1158 26.59 -5.91 11.01
N GLN A 1159 26.29 -6.86 11.89
CA GLN A 1159 26.92 -8.19 11.95
C GLN A 1159 26.14 -9.24 11.13
N CYS A 1160 24.84 -9.44 11.41
CA CYS A 1160 24.02 -10.50 10.83
C CYS A 1160 23.56 -10.23 9.38
N GLY A 1161 23.50 -8.96 8.99
CA GLY A 1161 23.01 -8.52 7.67
C GLY A 1161 23.93 -7.51 6.98
N ALA A 1162 25.21 -7.45 7.39
CA ALA A 1162 26.24 -6.53 6.93
C ALA A 1162 25.94 -5.02 7.05
N GLY A 1163 24.77 -4.64 7.59
CA GLY A 1163 24.25 -3.27 7.67
C GLY A 1163 22.77 -3.12 7.28
N VAL A 1164 22.11 -4.19 6.81
CA VAL A 1164 20.67 -4.18 6.45
C VAL A 1164 19.98 -5.35 7.15
N CYS A 1165 18.83 -5.14 7.78
CA CYS A 1165 18.13 -6.23 8.48
C CYS A 1165 16.60 -6.06 8.56
N ILE A 1166 15.90 -7.17 8.81
CA ILE A 1166 14.44 -7.22 8.98
C ILE A 1166 14.13 -7.72 10.39
N PHE A 1167 13.38 -6.92 11.14
CA PHE A 1167 13.02 -7.15 12.52
C PHE A 1167 11.50 -7.21 12.73
N LEU A 1168 11.02 -8.07 13.63
CA LEU A 1168 9.62 -8.13 14.06
C LEU A 1168 9.51 -7.68 15.52
N LYS A 1169 8.88 -6.54 15.78
CA LYS A 1169 8.61 -6.03 17.13
C LYS A 1169 7.42 -6.79 17.72
N ILE A 1170 7.68 -7.71 18.66
CA ILE A 1170 6.70 -8.73 19.03
C ILE A 1170 5.52 -8.15 19.83
N ARG A 1171 5.78 -7.18 20.71
CA ARG A 1171 4.71 -6.48 21.46
C ARG A 1171 3.91 -5.47 20.61
N GLU A 1172 4.29 -5.27 19.34
CA GLU A 1172 3.65 -4.30 18.44
C GLU A 1172 3.00 -4.92 17.20
N CYS A 1173 3.16 -6.21 16.93
CA CYS A 1173 2.76 -6.83 15.65
C CYS A 1173 3.16 -5.97 14.43
N ARG A 1174 4.43 -5.56 14.39
CA ARG A 1174 4.98 -4.64 13.39
C ARG A 1174 6.35 -5.10 12.92
N VAL A 1175 6.56 -5.14 11.61
CA VAL A 1175 7.89 -5.37 11.02
C VAL A 1175 8.60 -4.01 10.88
N VAL A 1176 9.92 -4.02 11.03
CA VAL A 1176 10.80 -2.88 10.83
C VAL A 1176 11.92 -3.28 9.88
N LEU A 1177 12.13 -2.46 8.86
CA LEU A 1177 13.27 -2.54 7.95
C LEU A 1177 14.34 -1.54 8.42
N VAL A 1178 15.60 -1.97 8.49
CA VAL A 1178 16.73 -1.16 9.00
C VAL A 1178 17.86 -1.12 7.98
N GLU A 1179 18.47 0.06 7.83
CA GLU A 1179 19.64 0.34 7.01
C GLU A 1179 20.64 1.22 7.78
N GLY A 1180 21.89 0.76 7.88
CA GLY A 1180 22.98 1.52 8.49
C GLY A 1180 22.74 1.80 9.98
N LYS A 1181 23.10 3.01 10.43
CA LYS A 1181 22.99 3.42 11.84
C LYS A 1181 21.70 4.16 12.21
N ALA A 1182 21.01 4.76 11.24
CA ALA A 1182 20.00 5.78 11.49
C ALA A 1182 18.84 5.82 10.47
N ARG A 1183 18.73 4.82 9.59
CA ARG A 1183 17.65 4.74 8.58
C ARG A 1183 16.82 3.48 8.78
N GLY A 1184 15.53 3.62 8.54
CA GLY A 1184 14.58 2.51 8.56
C GLY A 1184 13.18 2.95 8.17
N CYS A 1185 12.28 1.98 8.09
CA CYS A 1185 10.85 2.21 7.94
C CYS A 1185 10.02 1.11 8.65
N ALA A 1186 8.76 1.42 8.94
CA ALA A 1186 7.80 0.43 9.42
C ALA A 1186 7.16 -0.30 8.23
N TYR A 1187 7.02 -1.62 8.35
CA TYR A 1187 6.41 -2.49 7.34
C TYR A 1187 5.27 -3.32 7.98
N PRO A 1188 4.17 -3.61 7.25
CA PRO A 1188 3.08 -4.42 7.78
C PRO A 1188 3.56 -5.81 8.22
N ALA A 1189 3.12 -6.28 9.39
CA ALA A 1189 3.44 -7.63 9.83
C ALA A 1189 2.79 -8.69 8.91
N PRO A 1190 3.39 -9.90 8.81
CA PRO A 1190 2.81 -11.00 8.05
C PRO A 1190 1.64 -11.69 8.78
N TYR A 1191 1.18 -11.15 9.92
CA TYR A 1191 0.13 -11.72 10.76
C TYR A 1191 -1.20 -10.97 10.60
N LEU A 1192 -2.29 -11.71 10.39
CA LEU A 1192 -3.64 -11.19 10.13
C LEU A 1192 -4.68 -11.84 11.04
N ASP A 1193 -5.74 -11.10 11.36
CA ASP A 1193 -6.94 -11.66 11.98
C ASP A 1193 -7.87 -12.33 10.95
N GLU A 1194 -8.99 -12.86 11.43
CA GLU A 1194 -10.05 -13.49 10.63
C GLU A 1194 -10.66 -12.58 9.54
N TYR A 1195 -10.50 -11.26 9.65
CA TYR A 1195 -10.98 -10.26 8.67
C TYR A 1195 -9.92 -9.91 7.62
N GLY A 1196 -8.67 -10.38 7.79
CA GLY A 1196 -7.54 -10.01 6.95
C GLY A 1196 -6.91 -8.68 7.31
N GLU A 1197 -7.07 -8.18 8.53
CA GLU A 1197 -6.42 -6.98 9.06
C GLU A 1197 -5.24 -7.33 9.99
N THR A 1198 -4.14 -6.60 9.89
CA THR A 1198 -3.07 -6.60 10.91
C THR A 1198 -3.54 -5.87 12.17
N ASP A 1199 -3.03 -6.19 13.37
CA ASP A 1199 -3.30 -5.42 14.60
C ASP A 1199 -2.07 -4.67 15.16
N PRO A 1200 -1.62 -3.55 14.58
CA PRO A 1200 -0.46 -2.79 15.07
C PRO A 1200 -0.67 -2.26 16.49
N GLY A 1201 0.21 -2.67 17.41
CA GLY A 1201 0.12 -2.38 18.84
C GLY A 1201 -0.86 -3.27 19.60
N LEU A 1202 -1.37 -4.35 18.99
CA LEU A 1202 -2.26 -5.36 19.60
C LEU A 1202 -3.50 -4.76 20.31
N LYS A 1203 -4.03 -3.67 19.74
CA LYS A 1203 -5.07 -2.83 20.38
C LYS A 1203 -6.48 -3.40 20.26
N ARG A 1204 -6.72 -4.30 19.29
CA ARG A 1204 -8.01 -4.95 19.08
C ARG A 1204 -8.08 -6.27 19.85
N GLY A 1205 -6.96 -6.97 20.00
CA GLY A 1205 -6.85 -8.21 20.78
C GLY A 1205 -7.42 -9.44 20.07
N ASN A 1206 -7.65 -9.35 18.76
CA ASN A 1206 -8.07 -10.47 17.93
C ASN A 1206 -6.96 -11.55 17.87
N PRO A 1207 -7.31 -12.84 17.74
CA PRO A 1207 -6.34 -13.87 17.32
C PRO A 1207 -5.68 -13.51 15.99
N LEU A 1208 -4.39 -13.82 15.85
CA LEU A 1208 -3.58 -13.45 14.69
C LEU A 1208 -2.85 -14.67 14.12
N HIS A 1209 -2.99 -14.89 12.81
CA HIS A 1209 -2.44 -16.03 12.09
C HIS A 1209 -1.46 -15.63 10.99
N LEU A 1210 -0.48 -16.48 10.71
CA LEU A 1210 0.57 -16.19 9.72
C LEU A 1210 0.03 -16.25 8.28
N SER A 1211 -0.04 -15.10 7.62
CA SER A 1211 -0.24 -15.01 6.18
C SER A 1211 1.06 -15.39 5.47
N ARG A 1212 1.18 -16.66 5.11
CA ARG A 1212 2.31 -17.22 4.36
C ARG A 1212 2.59 -16.45 3.05
N GLU A 1213 1.56 -15.88 2.43
CA GLU A 1213 1.68 -15.01 1.26
C GLU A 1213 2.36 -13.65 1.57
N ARG A 1214 1.95 -12.97 2.66
CA ARG A 1214 2.62 -11.74 3.12
C ARG A 1214 4.05 -12.03 3.58
N TYR A 1215 4.31 -13.19 4.17
CA TYR A 1215 5.67 -13.61 4.53
C TYR A 1215 6.55 -13.88 3.31
N ARG A 1216 6.03 -14.55 2.27
CA ARG A 1216 6.75 -14.73 0.99
C ARG A 1216 7.10 -13.39 0.32
N LYS A 1217 6.26 -12.35 0.45
CA LYS A 1217 6.61 -11.00 -0.05
C LYS A 1217 7.77 -10.37 0.72
N LEU A 1218 7.78 -10.51 2.05
CA LEU A 1218 8.89 -10.04 2.89
C LEU A 1218 10.21 -10.78 2.56
N HIS A 1219 10.11 -12.08 2.23
CA HIS A 1219 11.20 -12.91 1.73
C HIS A 1219 11.77 -12.38 0.40
N LEU A 1220 10.88 -12.11 -0.57
CA LEU A 1220 11.27 -11.59 -1.89
C LEU A 1220 11.89 -10.19 -1.80
N VAL A 1221 11.40 -9.29 -0.93
CA VAL A 1221 12.01 -7.97 -0.72
C VAL A 1221 13.47 -8.09 -0.24
N TRP A 1222 13.78 -9.09 0.57
CA TRP A 1222 15.15 -9.40 0.98
C TRP A 1222 15.99 -10.04 -0.14
N GLN A 1223 15.49 -11.11 -0.79
CA GLN A 1223 16.22 -11.79 -1.87
C GLN A 1223 16.47 -10.88 -3.10
N GLN A 1224 15.54 -9.97 -3.41
CA GLN A 1224 15.68 -8.96 -4.47
C GLN A 1224 16.48 -7.73 -4.01
N HIS A 1225 17.05 -7.72 -2.80
CA HIS A 1225 17.87 -6.64 -2.25
C HIS A 1225 17.15 -5.26 -2.18
N CYS A 1226 15.81 -5.27 -2.22
CA CYS A 1226 14.95 -4.09 -2.34
C CYS A 1226 14.69 -3.38 -1.00
N ILE A 1227 15.26 -3.83 0.12
CA ILE A 1227 15.01 -3.28 1.46
C ILE A 1227 15.33 -1.77 1.51
N ILE A 1228 16.43 -1.33 0.90
CA ILE A 1228 16.83 0.09 0.85
C ILE A 1228 15.85 0.90 -0.03
N GLU A 1229 15.36 0.33 -1.13
CA GLU A 1229 14.34 0.97 -2.00
C GLU A 1229 13.02 1.18 -1.23
N GLU A 1230 12.61 0.21 -0.40
CA GLU A 1230 11.40 0.26 0.42
C GLU A 1230 11.52 1.26 1.57
N ILE A 1231 12.71 1.37 2.19
CA ILE A 1231 13.01 2.39 3.20
C ILE A 1231 12.93 3.80 2.59
N ALA A 1232 13.56 4.02 1.43
CA ALA A 1232 13.54 5.33 0.75
C ALA A 1232 12.13 5.77 0.37
N ARG A 1233 11.37 4.90 -0.34
CA ARG A 1233 9.99 5.18 -0.77
C ARG A 1233 9.05 5.46 0.41
N SER A 1234 9.23 4.73 1.52
CA SER A 1234 8.46 4.93 2.74
C SER A 1234 8.82 6.26 3.43
N GLN A 1235 10.09 6.66 3.44
CA GLN A 1235 10.53 7.94 4.00
C GLN A 1235 10.02 9.14 3.19
N GLU A 1236 10.01 9.05 1.86
CA GLU A 1236 9.39 10.06 0.97
C GLU A 1236 7.88 10.20 1.21
N THR A 1237 7.17 9.08 1.40
CA THR A 1237 5.72 9.07 1.61
C THR A 1237 5.32 9.59 3.01
N ASN A 1238 6.18 9.48 4.02
CA ASN A 1238 5.86 9.75 5.44
C ASN A 1238 6.53 11.01 6.02
N GLN A 1239 6.91 12.00 5.20
CA GLN A 1239 7.63 13.23 5.63
C GLN A 1239 6.91 14.09 6.71
N MET A 1240 5.67 13.79 7.08
CA MET A 1240 4.87 14.53 8.06
C MET A 1240 4.83 13.91 9.48
N LEU A 1241 5.62 12.86 9.76
CA LEU A 1241 5.68 12.20 11.07
C LEU A 1241 7.01 12.44 11.80
N PHE A 1242 6.97 13.24 12.86
CA PHE A 1242 8.13 13.53 13.73
C PHE A 1242 8.61 12.30 14.52
N GLY A 1243 9.92 12.17 14.68
CA GLY A 1243 10.51 11.77 15.96
C GLY A 1243 10.84 10.29 16.24
N PHE A 1244 10.77 9.37 15.27
CA PHE A 1244 11.26 8.00 15.53
C PHE A 1244 12.80 7.95 15.49
N ASN A 1245 13.46 7.77 16.65
CA ASN A 1245 14.91 7.66 16.71
C ASN A 1245 15.39 6.24 16.34
N TRP A 1246 15.83 6.06 15.08
CA TRP A 1246 16.38 4.81 14.56
C TRP A 1246 17.71 4.38 15.21
N GLN A 1247 18.49 5.30 15.79
CA GLN A 1247 19.77 4.97 16.43
C GLN A 1247 19.59 4.18 17.73
N LEU A 1248 18.42 4.29 18.38
CA LEU A 1248 18.10 3.56 19.62
C LEU A 1248 17.47 2.18 19.38
N LEU A 1249 17.40 1.71 18.12
CA LEU A 1249 16.71 0.45 17.78
C LEU A 1249 17.50 -0.78 18.22
#